data_AF-A0A2S0VPZ2-F1
#
_entry.id   AF-A0A2S0VPZ2-F1
#
_cell.length_a   1.000
_cell.length_b   1.000
_cell.length_c   1.000
_cell.angle_alpha   90.00
_cell.angle_beta   90.00
_cell.angle_gamma   90.00
#
_symmetry.space_group_name_H-M   'P 1'
#
loop_
_entity.id
_entity.type
_entity.pdbx_description
1 polymer ?
#
loop_
_entity_poly.entity_id
_entity_poly.type
_entity_poly.pdbx_seq_one_letter_code
_entity_poly.pdbx_strand_id
1 'polypeptide(L)'
;MHEVDRDKKYALEHNNLHPALINYAEHTRLHPNGVGKSLYFNRNAHLKSEDKDTGEKIYLPSSLSVVNQSQLRPENGLGIRLDMRPGLLKDEDSDDTFIQKGGMLVDIAGGTQTLKLNDAFELEFSVHNNTGKHLVKSAPLSHDAWYKVAARYYQGKLTLQVNDTTYEQSTDGSDLNYSVTTKGVVIGENFTGHLSRVKIYDWRSQPLVAFADGSYSKTLTYIQDDTQSVTLVSSGQLHQQAGSQISLVRVGFNQNQYQGFVGVMSLAHYEAVGTQMIATRIFENAPEYAYFDNQYNSNPYVPQIPFISQAHANWVVDWVVDNAYDIVVGAIGFLIPYEETISMFKQVYYLATGDEQFDSMQLTLDTLGVLTVFPAAKVFSPVIKSLRGFMKTAKGINPKFVKSLAGVIGKIGKKLMKGDLDTLLNILPMVIIVGDMLSNEESRQALNILIKSVQSDEDIFVWAEYLGLPTDGWEGDEPPPVVLNRQLEKVDNFYAFPFVQVAYASKGKSNKGKLVNTSKLTKSLRLAAKQLSKNGLVEVDGKKLVSSIKGVTEGIKKTDWPSVRKIAHSPVTLTGVLSAGRQGAQKILSRSRNLRMSPLSIMAILTYLETRNVDTCSNQDPICKPLELRVREELPKLYARAFTPSLVQDDKEYVSAYRESGYLFQIAMLAARHLQYEISGLPEDRVVAIEAPRPIKLFKYNRRAIPLGETFTRKVDIVLAGKNTSVVDTNNVWLELKSYKYQSNKTTFESYWKQWNINKSTYSNHREFFFDRVGTTDNELKGVEEEGVAVATNFEWYFQDFKRRAIRGYSSKELDSVAEWVRKLPKSKEGIQHASLGYKDGKENRTKFTQKDARKKLKPHNVKTWLLGTAKGVLLANVNDDLIDELIDKSDQF
;
A
#
# COMPACT_ATOMS: atom_id res chain seq x y z
N MET A 1 34.78 -41.38 1.32
CA MET A 1 33.47 -40.68 1.21
C MET A 1 32.88 -41.06 -0.13
N HIS A 2 31.82 -41.86 -0.14
CA HIS A 2 31.20 -42.38 -1.36
C HIS A 2 30.56 -41.26 -2.19
N GLU A 3 30.71 -41.35 -3.51
CA GLU A 3 30.00 -40.53 -4.50
C GLU A 3 28.49 -40.53 -4.21
N VAL A 4 27.95 -39.34 -3.98
CA VAL A 4 26.50 -39.13 -3.85
C VAL A 4 25.89 -39.23 -5.23
N ASP A 5 25.24 -40.36 -5.47
CA ASP A 5 24.38 -40.64 -6.62
C ASP A 5 23.34 -39.50 -6.80
N ARG A 6 23.43 -38.76 -7.91
CA ARG A 6 22.73 -37.47 -8.12
C ARG A 6 21.20 -37.60 -8.28
N ASP A 7 20.68 -38.82 -8.38
CA ASP A 7 19.25 -39.10 -8.62
C ASP A 7 18.45 -39.51 -7.37
N LYS A 8 19.09 -39.59 -6.19
CA LYS A 8 18.40 -39.93 -4.93
C LYS A 8 17.72 -38.72 -4.30
N LYS A 9 16.39 -38.79 -4.14
CA LYS A 9 15.60 -37.80 -3.36
C LYS A 9 15.65 -38.17 -1.87
N TYR A 10 15.97 -37.19 -1.02
CA TYR A 10 15.97 -37.36 0.43
C TYR A 10 14.74 -36.68 1.04
N ALA A 11 14.12 -37.32 2.04
CA ALA A 11 13.12 -36.65 2.89
C ALA A 11 13.89 -35.93 3.99
N LEU A 12 13.59 -34.65 4.21
CA LEU A 12 14.01 -33.98 5.43
C LEU A 12 13.05 -34.44 6.54
N GLU A 13 13.57 -35.19 7.50
CA GLU A 13 12.88 -35.39 8.78
C GLU A 13 12.59 -34.01 9.40
N HIS A 14 11.47 -33.86 10.13
CA HIS A 14 11.08 -32.60 10.74
C HIS A 14 12.20 -31.94 11.57
N ASN A 15 13.06 -32.75 12.20
CA ASN A 15 14.17 -32.28 13.03
C ASN A 15 15.56 -32.43 12.36
N ASN A 16 15.63 -32.96 11.13
CA ASN A 16 16.87 -33.22 10.39
C ASN A 16 17.92 -34.08 11.13
N LEU A 17 17.49 -34.93 12.05
CA LEU A 17 18.38 -35.74 12.89
C LEU A 17 18.80 -37.05 12.19
N HIS A 18 17.94 -37.56 11.32
CA HIS A 18 18.14 -38.82 10.62
C HIS A 18 17.95 -38.61 9.10
N PRO A 19 19.00 -38.79 8.28
CA PRO A 19 18.83 -38.74 6.82
C PRO A 19 17.97 -39.92 6.38
N ALA A 20 16.78 -39.61 5.85
CA ALA A 20 15.84 -40.58 5.29
C ALA A 20 15.96 -40.60 3.77
N LEU A 21 16.21 -41.79 3.21
CA LEU A 21 16.23 -42.01 1.76
C LEU A 21 14.79 -42.27 1.29
N ILE A 22 14.29 -41.48 0.34
CA ILE A 22 13.01 -41.75 -0.32
C ILE A 22 13.28 -42.45 -1.65
N ASN A 23 12.65 -43.60 -1.85
CA ASN A 23 12.57 -44.26 -3.15
C ASN A 23 11.14 -44.12 -3.67
N TYR A 24 10.97 -43.42 -4.80
CA TYR A 24 9.74 -43.37 -5.61
C TYR A 24 8.42 -43.00 -4.88
N ALA A 25 8.45 -42.41 -3.68
CA ALA A 25 7.25 -41.86 -3.03
C ALA A 25 7.04 -40.40 -3.45
N GLU A 26 5.78 -39.97 -3.52
CA GLU A 26 5.41 -38.64 -4.04
C GLU A 26 4.72 -37.77 -2.99
N HIS A 27 5.05 -36.48 -2.95
CA HIS A 27 4.32 -35.54 -2.11
C HIS A 27 2.96 -35.17 -2.72
N THR A 28 1.89 -35.29 -1.94
CA THR A 28 0.54 -34.90 -2.37
C THR A 28 -0.07 -33.87 -1.43
N ARG A 29 -1.07 -33.12 -1.91
CA ARG A 29 -1.87 -32.17 -1.10
C ARG A 29 -3.02 -32.83 -0.34
N LEU A 30 -3.20 -34.14 -0.52
CA LEU A 30 -4.26 -34.90 0.10
C LEU A 30 -3.86 -35.25 1.52
N HIS A 31 -4.55 -34.71 2.51
CA HIS A 31 -4.17 -34.78 3.93
C HIS A 31 -5.42 -34.99 4.81
N PRO A 32 -5.32 -35.71 5.96
CA PRO A 32 -6.46 -36.05 6.82
C PRO A 32 -7.29 -34.84 7.30
N ASN A 33 -6.66 -33.67 7.41
CA ASN A 33 -7.31 -32.44 7.86
C ASN A 33 -7.68 -31.48 6.71
N GLY A 34 -7.55 -31.89 5.44
CA GLY A 34 -7.77 -31.04 4.26
C GLY A 34 -6.71 -29.96 4.01
N VAL A 35 -5.77 -29.76 4.94
CA VAL A 35 -4.66 -28.81 4.86
C VAL A 35 -3.36 -29.52 5.27
N GLY A 36 -2.34 -29.52 4.41
CA GLY A 36 -1.04 -30.17 4.64
C GLY A 36 -0.52 -30.96 3.44
N LYS A 37 0.59 -31.69 3.62
CA LYS A 37 1.14 -32.65 2.64
C LYS A 37 1.16 -34.06 3.22
N SER A 38 0.92 -35.07 2.39
CA SER A 38 1.16 -36.48 2.69
C SER A 38 2.14 -37.08 1.68
N LEU A 39 2.68 -38.25 1.97
CA LEU A 39 3.43 -39.05 1.00
C LEU A 39 2.52 -40.13 0.44
N TYR A 40 2.42 -40.17 -0.88
CA TYR A 40 1.81 -41.28 -1.61
C TYR A 40 2.86 -42.35 -1.88
N PHE A 41 2.52 -43.58 -1.50
CA PHE A 41 3.29 -44.78 -1.74
C PHE A 41 2.55 -45.61 -2.78
N ASN A 42 3.31 -46.19 -3.70
CA ASN A 42 2.81 -47.10 -4.71
C ASN A 42 3.63 -48.40 -4.65
N ARG A 43 2.96 -49.55 -4.54
CA ARG A 43 3.62 -50.85 -4.63
C ARG A 43 4.32 -51.05 -5.99
N ASN A 44 3.77 -50.49 -7.06
CA ASN A 44 4.30 -50.62 -8.42
C ASN A 44 4.88 -49.28 -8.90
N ALA A 45 5.72 -48.65 -8.08
CA ALA A 45 6.16 -47.26 -8.30
C ALA A 45 7.11 -47.09 -9.50
N HIS A 46 7.97 -48.07 -9.76
CA HIS A 46 8.92 -48.01 -10.88
C HIS A 46 9.12 -49.38 -11.52
N LEU A 47 8.94 -49.49 -12.84
CA LEU A 47 9.22 -50.71 -13.58
C LEU A 47 10.75 -50.91 -13.68
N LYS A 48 11.27 -51.96 -13.05
CA LYS A 48 12.69 -52.32 -13.08
C LYS A 48 13.07 -53.04 -14.37
N SER A 49 12.24 -54.02 -14.75
CA SER A 49 12.46 -54.87 -15.91
C SER A 49 11.16 -55.55 -16.31
N GLU A 50 11.06 -55.90 -17.58
CA GLU A 50 9.98 -56.69 -18.16
C GLU A 50 10.62 -57.87 -18.89
N ASP A 51 10.21 -59.08 -18.54
CA ASP A 51 10.59 -60.27 -19.28
C ASP A 51 9.88 -60.23 -20.64
N LYS A 52 10.67 -60.27 -21.72
CA LYS A 52 10.15 -60.11 -23.09
C LYS A 52 9.44 -61.37 -23.60
N ASP A 53 9.72 -62.53 -23.01
CA ASP A 53 9.17 -63.81 -23.44
C ASP A 53 7.89 -64.15 -22.67
N THR A 54 7.80 -63.74 -21.39
CA THR A 54 6.61 -63.99 -20.55
C THR A 54 5.71 -62.77 -20.36
N GLY A 55 6.20 -61.56 -20.65
CA GLY A 55 5.51 -60.30 -20.34
C GLY A 55 5.52 -59.95 -18.84
N GLU A 56 6.24 -60.72 -18.01
CA GLU A 56 6.27 -60.51 -16.56
C GLU A 56 7.03 -59.23 -16.20
N LYS A 57 6.34 -58.33 -15.47
CA LYS A 57 6.89 -57.03 -15.05
C LYS A 57 7.35 -57.07 -13.61
N ILE A 58 8.60 -56.67 -13.38
CA ILE A 58 9.19 -56.54 -12.05
C ILE A 58 9.19 -55.08 -11.67
N TYR A 59 8.43 -54.73 -10.64
CA TYR A 59 8.36 -53.37 -10.10
C TYR A 59 9.20 -53.19 -8.84
N LEU A 60 9.72 -51.98 -8.64
CA LEU A 60 10.26 -51.49 -7.38
C LEU A 60 9.17 -50.70 -6.63
N PRO A 61 8.91 -51.03 -5.35
CA PRO A 61 7.94 -50.30 -4.55
C PRO A 61 8.48 -48.95 -4.08
N SER A 62 7.55 -48.02 -3.83
CA SER A 62 7.87 -46.83 -3.03
C SER A 62 8.30 -47.26 -1.63
N SER A 63 9.30 -46.59 -1.08
CA SER A 63 9.73 -46.80 0.30
C SER A 63 10.43 -45.56 0.85
N LEU A 64 10.43 -45.43 2.17
CA LEU A 64 11.29 -44.50 2.88
C LEU A 64 12.12 -45.29 3.89
N SER A 65 13.44 -45.11 3.86
CA SER A 65 14.36 -45.85 4.70
C SER A 65 15.21 -44.92 5.56
N VAL A 66 15.30 -45.21 6.86
CA VAL A 66 16.14 -44.52 7.82
C VAL A 66 17.24 -45.46 8.29
N VAL A 67 18.48 -44.96 8.34
CA VAL A 67 19.64 -45.76 8.77
C VAL A 67 19.44 -46.23 10.22
N ASN A 68 19.91 -47.43 10.49
CA ASN A 68 19.82 -48.06 11.80
C ASN A 68 20.56 -47.26 12.89
N GLN A 69 19.91 -47.05 14.03
CA GLN A 69 20.47 -46.34 15.20
C GLN A 69 20.01 -47.01 16.49
N SER A 70 20.81 -46.92 17.57
CA SER A 70 20.50 -47.55 18.86
C SER A 70 19.24 -46.98 19.50
N GLN A 71 18.91 -45.71 19.27
CA GLN A 71 17.70 -45.06 19.75
C GLN A 71 16.41 -45.66 19.15
N LEU A 72 16.50 -46.29 17.99
CA LEU A 72 15.38 -46.98 17.33
C LEU A 72 15.28 -48.46 17.77
N ARG A 73 16.07 -48.87 18.76
CA ARG A 73 16.12 -50.25 19.31
C ARG A 73 15.91 -50.28 20.83
N PRO A 74 14.84 -49.66 21.38
CA PRO A 74 14.60 -49.76 22.81
C PRO A 74 14.23 -51.19 23.20
N GLU A 75 14.68 -51.62 24.37
CA GLU A 75 14.47 -52.99 24.88
C GLU A 75 12.97 -53.35 24.97
N ASN A 76 12.09 -52.46 25.43
CA ASN A 76 10.69 -52.82 25.71
C ASN A 76 9.68 -51.65 25.72
N GLY A 77 9.85 -50.67 24.82
CA GLY A 77 8.99 -49.47 24.87
C GLY A 77 8.91 -48.64 23.60
N LEU A 78 8.88 -49.25 22.42
CA LEU A 78 8.69 -48.46 21.19
C LEU A 78 7.20 -48.38 20.81
N GLY A 79 6.81 -47.25 20.23
CA GLY A 79 5.51 -47.09 19.63
C GLY A 79 5.56 -46.31 18.33
N ILE A 80 4.55 -46.51 17.51
CA ILE A 80 4.36 -45.96 16.19
C ILE A 80 3.05 -45.19 16.20
N ARG A 81 3.02 -44.02 15.57
CA ARG A 81 1.79 -43.31 15.24
C ARG A 81 1.85 -42.85 13.80
N LEU A 82 0.76 -43.01 13.06
CA LEU A 82 0.63 -42.50 11.72
C LEU A 82 -0.83 -42.18 11.40
N ASP A 83 -1.05 -41.34 10.39
CA ASP A 83 -2.33 -41.23 9.70
C ASP A 83 -2.19 -41.91 8.33
N MET A 84 -3.15 -42.76 7.96
CA MET A 84 -3.10 -43.45 6.67
C MET A 84 -4.42 -43.34 5.90
N ARG A 85 -4.30 -43.37 4.57
CA ARG A 85 -5.41 -43.56 3.64
C ARG A 85 -5.05 -44.69 2.69
N PRO A 86 -5.49 -45.94 2.94
CA PRO A 86 -5.16 -47.09 2.09
C PRO A 86 -5.81 -46.93 0.71
N GLY A 87 -5.03 -47.10 -0.35
CA GLY A 87 -5.53 -47.06 -1.72
C GLY A 87 -5.79 -48.46 -2.28
N LEU A 88 -6.31 -48.52 -3.50
CA LEU A 88 -6.39 -49.75 -4.27
C LEU A 88 -5.24 -49.82 -5.28
N LEU A 89 -4.78 -51.03 -5.59
CA LEU A 89 -3.79 -51.29 -6.64
C LEU A 89 -4.53 -51.52 -7.96
N LYS A 90 -4.10 -50.89 -9.05
CA LYS A 90 -4.63 -51.18 -10.39
C LYS A 90 -4.20 -52.60 -10.79
N ASP A 91 -5.14 -53.39 -11.29
CA ASP A 91 -4.86 -54.70 -11.85
C ASP A 91 -4.06 -54.57 -13.15
N GLU A 92 -3.03 -55.38 -13.33
CA GLU A 92 -2.17 -55.29 -14.52
C GLU A 92 -2.76 -56.02 -15.72
N ASP A 93 -3.66 -56.97 -15.48
CA ASP A 93 -4.33 -57.77 -16.51
C ASP A 93 -5.63 -57.13 -17.00
N SER A 94 -6.02 -55.98 -16.45
CA SER A 94 -7.27 -55.29 -16.77
C SER A 94 -7.22 -53.79 -16.46
N ASP A 95 -7.63 -52.98 -17.45
CA ASP A 95 -7.55 -51.52 -17.34
C ASP A 95 -8.54 -50.89 -16.36
N ASP A 96 -9.59 -51.61 -15.96
CA ASP A 96 -10.72 -51.11 -15.17
C ASP A 96 -10.92 -51.82 -13.81
N THR A 97 -10.06 -52.80 -13.47
CA THR A 97 -10.15 -53.49 -12.17
C THR A 97 -9.10 -52.97 -11.19
N PHE A 98 -9.53 -52.82 -9.94
CA PHE A 98 -8.68 -52.41 -8.82
C PHE A 98 -8.77 -53.48 -7.74
N ILE A 99 -7.61 -53.95 -7.26
CA ILE A 99 -7.51 -55.01 -6.28
C ILE A 99 -7.05 -54.48 -4.92
N GLN A 100 -7.59 -55.09 -3.87
CA GLN A 100 -7.16 -54.90 -2.51
C GLN A 100 -5.86 -55.69 -2.27
N LYS A 101 -4.76 -54.98 -2.04
CA LYS A 101 -3.50 -55.56 -1.59
C LYS A 101 -2.97 -54.78 -0.39
N GLY A 102 -2.48 -55.53 0.60
CA GLY A 102 -1.90 -54.96 1.82
C GLY A 102 -0.57 -54.25 1.57
N GLY A 103 0.25 -54.08 2.61
CA GLY A 103 1.58 -53.49 2.48
C GLY A 103 2.21 -53.18 3.84
N MET A 104 3.53 -53.03 3.86
CA MET A 104 4.23 -52.63 5.08
C MET A 104 4.05 -51.13 5.30
N LEU A 105 3.54 -50.75 6.47
CA LEU A 105 3.41 -49.33 6.82
C LEU A 105 4.67 -48.86 7.53
N VAL A 106 5.14 -49.63 8.51
CA VAL A 106 6.40 -49.40 9.24
C VAL A 106 7.02 -50.75 9.61
N ASP A 107 8.30 -50.94 9.28
CA ASP A 107 9.14 -52.05 9.70
C ASP A 107 10.37 -51.48 10.43
N ILE A 108 10.60 -51.96 11.66
CA ILE A 108 11.70 -51.53 12.52
C ILE A 108 12.62 -52.72 12.76
N ALA A 109 13.89 -52.51 12.45
CA ALA A 109 14.95 -53.52 12.57
C ALA A 109 14.65 -54.83 11.83
N GLY A 110 13.98 -54.73 10.67
CA GLY A 110 13.76 -55.84 9.75
C GLY A 110 12.89 -56.97 10.32
N GLY A 111 11.79 -56.60 10.98
CA GLY A 111 10.80 -57.54 11.50
C GLY A 111 10.72 -57.59 13.02
N THR A 112 11.56 -56.85 13.73
CA THR A 112 11.50 -56.82 15.21
C THR A 112 10.22 -56.17 15.69
N GLN A 113 9.78 -55.09 15.01
CA GLN A 113 8.44 -54.54 15.17
C GLN A 113 7.90 -54.15 13.80
N THR A 114 6.68 -54.56 13.49
CA THR A 114 6.04 -54.24 12.23
C THR A 114 4.61 -53.77 12.42
N LEU A 115 4.22 -52.78 11.64
CA LEU A 115 2.84 -52.38 11.43
C LEU A 115 2.54 -52.55 9.94
N LYS A 116 1.67 -53.51 9.62
CA LYS A 116 1.36 -53.93 8.25
C LYS A 116 -0.14 -53.87 8.02
N LEU A 117 -0.57 -53.46 6.82
CA LEU A 117 -1.92 -53.75 6.32
C LEU A 117 -1.88 -55.11 5.63
N ASN A 118 -2.71 -56.07 6.04
CA ASN A 118 -2.76 -57.39 5.40
C ASN A 118 -3.69 -57.39 4.17
N ASP A 119 -3.75 -58.50 3.43
CA ASP A 119 -4.58 -58.61 2.22
C ASP A 119 -6.09 -58.70 2.53
N ALA A 120 -6.47 -58.93 3.79
CA ALA A 120 -7.83 -58.79 4.30
C ALA A 120 -8.15 -57.35 4.75
N PHE A 121 -7.24 -56.39 4.50
CA PHE A 121 -7.36 -54.99 4.90
C PHE A 121 -7.43 -54.76 6.42
N GLU A 122 -6.94 -55.70 7.22
CA GLU A 122 -6.75 -55.53 8.66
C GLU A 122 -5.35 -54.99 8.93
N LEU A 123 -5.23 -54.10 9.93
CA LEU A 123 -3.93 -53.71 10.45
C LEU A 123 -3.41 -54.80 11.38
N GLU A 124 -2.21 -55.29 11.10
CA GLU A 124 -1.46 -56.24 11.93
C GLU A 124 -0.26 -55.50 12.54
N PHE A 125 -0.27 -55.37 13.86
CA PHE A 125 0.90 -54.92 14.61
C PHE A 125 1.56 -56.14 15.24
N SER A 126 2.85 -56.36 14.97
CA SER A 126 3.59 -57.49 15.51
C SER A 126 4.93 -57.09 16.09
N VAL A 127 5.38 -57.84 17.09
CA VAL A 127 6.69 -57.68 17.71
C VAL A 127 7.38 -59.04 17.84
N HIS A 128 8.70 -59.04 17.78
CA HIS A 128 9.53 -60.20 18.06
C HIS A 128 10.32 -59.97 19.35
N ASN A 129 10.00 -60.73 20.38
CA ASN A 129 10.72 -60.72 21.65
C ASN A 129 11.46 -62.05 21.84
N ASN A 130 12.08 -62.25 23.00
CA ASN A 130 12.87 -63.44 23.28
C ASN A 130 12.06 -64.75 23.31
N THR A 131 10.72 -64.69 23.37
CA THR A 131 9.84 -65.87 23.33
C THR A 131 9.16 -66.11 21.99
N GLY A 132 9.35 -65.22 21.01
CA GLY A 132 8.88 -65.40 19.64
C GLY A 132 8.12 -64.18 19.10
N LYS A 133 7.32 -64.42 18.05
CA LYS A 133 6.51 -63.38 17.40
C LYS A 133 5.13 -63.30 18.04
N HIS A 134 4.73 -62.10 18.46
CA HIS A 134 3.39 -61.79 18.98
C HIS A 134 2.72 -60.77 18.05
N LEU A 135 1.39 -60.83 17.90
CA LEU A 135 0.66 -59.92 16.99
C LEU A 135 -0.78 -59.64 17.43
N VAL A 136 -1.21 -58.40 17.20
CA VAL A 136 -2.59 -57.96 17.38
C VAL A 136 -3.14 -57.44 16.05
N LYS A 137 -4.41 -57.72 15.76
CA LYS A 137 -5.08 -57.33 14.52
C LYS A 137 -6.27 -56.40 14.78
N SER A 138 -6.52 -55.47 13.87
CA SER A 138 -7.75 -54.67 13.84
C SER A 138 -8.88 -55.38 13.08
N ALA A 139 -10.08 -54.82 13.11
CA ALA A 139 -11.10 -55.10 12.10
C ALA A 139 -10.64 -54.63 10.69
N PRO A 140 -11.20 -55.19 9.60
CA PRO A 140 -10.94 -54.74 8.24
C PRO A 140 -11.25 -53.25 8.02
N LEU A 141 -10.39 -52.56 7.28
CA LEU A 141 -10.52 -51.15 6.93
C LEU A 141 -11.13 -50.97 5.54
N SER A 142 -11.93 -49.92 5.36
CA SER A 142 -12.34 -49.46 4.02
C SER A 142 -11.18 -48.74 3.32
N HIS A 143 -11.07 -48.92 1.99
CA HIS A 143 -10.14 -48.14 1.17
C HIS A 143 -10.56 -46.67 1.06
N ASP A 144 -9.62 -45.82 0.66
CA ASP A 144 -9.79 -44.39 0.40
C ASP A 144 -10.41 -43.56 1.54
N ALA A 145 -10.33 -44.04 2.78
CA ALA A 145 -10.70 -43.30 3.98
C ALA A 145 -9.48 -43.03 4.87
N TRP A 146 -9.48 -41.92 5.61
CA TRP A 146 -8.40 -41.60 6.54
C TRP A 146 -8.61 -42.30 7.89
N TYR A 147 -7.54 -42.92 8.40
CA TYR A 147 -7.50 -43.55 9.72
C TYR A 147 -6.35 -42.98 10.55
N LYS A 148 -6.62 -42.72 11.83
CA LYS A 148 -5.59 -42.44 12.83
C LYS A 148 -5.15 -43.76 13.43
N VAL A 149 -3.88 -44.10 13.29
CA VAL A 149 -3.34 -45.39 13.75
C VAL A 149 -2.23 -45.15 14.75
N ALA A 150 -2.31 -45.82 15.90
CA ALA A 150 -1.24 -45.87 16.87
C ALA A 150 -0.99 -47.32 17.28
N ALA A 151 0.26 -47.72 17.39
CA ALA A 151 0.65 -49.04 17.83
C ALA A 151 1.79 -48.93 18.85
N ARG A 152 1.82 -49.78 19.86
CA ARG A 152 2.92 -49.80 20.84
C ARG A 152 3.11 -51.16 21.46
N TYR A 153 4.34 -51.43 21.86
CA TYR A 153 4.68 -52.48 22.82
C TYR A 153 5.22 -51.83 24.08
N TYR A 154 4.52 -52.02 25.19
CA TYR A 154 4.90 -51.42 26.46
C TYR A 154 4.40 -52.30 27.61
N GLN A 155 5.26 -52.55 28.61
CA GLN A 155 4.94 -53.36 29.79
C GLN A 155 4.30 -54.73 29.46
N GLY A 156 4.86 -55.44 28.48
CA GLY A 156 4.37 -56.77 28.08
C GLY A 156 2.99 -56.77 27.42
N LYS A 157 2.62 -55.67 26.77
CA LYS A 157 1.34 -55.53 26.10
C LYS A 157 1.51 -54.90 24.73
N LEU A 158 0.99 -55.57 23.70
CA LEU A 158 0.77 -54.97 22.38
C LEU A 158 -0.55 -54.23 22.43
N THR A 159 -0.54 -52.97 22.00
CA THR A 159 -1.73 -52.15 21.81
C THR A 159 -1.74 -51.64 20.39
N LEU A 160 -2.82 -51.86 19.67
CA LEU A 160 -3.12 -51.27 18.37
C LEU A 160 -4.40 -50.46 18.49
N GLN A 161 -4.34 -49.18 18.18
CA GLN A 161 -5.47 -48.26 18.16
C GLN A 161 -5.74 -47.81 16.73
N VAL A 162 -7.00 -47.92 16.32
CA VAL A 162 -7.49 -47.43 15.03
C VAL A 162 -8.66 -46.51 15.31
N ASN A 163 -8.49 -45.22 15.02
CA ASN A 163 -9.38 -44.14 15.46
C ASN A 163 -9.61 -44.23 16.98
N ASP A 164 -10.85 -44.43 17.42
CA ASP A 164 -11.22 -44.51 18.82
C ASP A 164 -11.33 -45.96 19.34
N THR A 165 -11.01 -46.96 18.51
CA THR A 165 -11.08 -48.39 18.87
C THR A 165 -9.70 -48.93 19.20
N THR A 166 -9.59 -49.67 20.31
CA THR A 166 -8.33 -50.24 20.80
C THR A 166 -8.38 -51.77 20.80
N TYR A 167 -7.33 -52.39 20.27
CA TYR A 167 -7.09 -53.83 20.20
C TYR A 167 -5.84 -54.14 21.01
N GLU A 168 -5.86 -55.21 21.80
CA GLU A 168 -4.77 -55.49 22.74
C GLU A 168 -4.43 -56.98 22.81
N GLN A 169 -3.16 -57.29 23.05
CA GLN A 169 -2.68 -58.64 23.32
C GLN A 169 -1.58 -58.58 24.39
N SER A 170 -1.71 -59.39 25.45
CA SER A 170 -0.66 -59.56 26.45
C SER A 170 0.45 -60.50 25.96
N THR A 171 1.68 -60.23 26.40
CA THR A 171 2.86 -61.09 26.23
C THR A 171 3.48 -61.41 27.60
N ASP A 172 4.61 -62.11 27.59
CA ASP A 172 5.43 -62.39 28.78
C ASP A 172 6.23 -61.19 29.32
N GLY A 173 6.18 -60.04 28.64
CA GLY A 173 6.95 -58.85 29.02
C GLY A 173 8.44 -58.91 28.71
N SER A 174 8.91 -59.91 27.96
CA SER A 174 10.32 -60.01 27.60
C SER A 174 10.76 -58.92 26.61
N ASP A 175 12.06 -58.62 26.62
CA ASP A 175 12.66 -57.60 25.76
C ASP A 175 12.59 -57.99 24.28
N LEU A 176 12.52 -56.96 23.45
CA LEU A 176 12.51 -57.05 22.00
C LEU A 176 13.86 -57.56 21.49
N ASN A 177 13.80 -58.53 20.60
CA ASN A 177 14.98 -59.18 20.06
C ASN A 177 15.41 -58.52 18.73
N TYR A 178 16.42 -57.66 18.82
CA TYR A 178 17.02 -56.98 17.66
C TYR A 178 18.16 -57.76 16.98
N SER A 179 18.46 -59.00 17.41
CA SER A 179 19.51 -59.83 16.79
C SER A 179 19.13 -60.35 15.40
N VAL A 180 17.88 -60.15 14.99
CA VAL A 180 17.32 -60.70 13.75
C VAL A 180 17.86 -59.98 12.52
N THR A 181 18.09 -58.65 12.57
CA THR A 181 18.64 -57.89 11.42
C THR A 181 19.46 -56.64 11.79
N THR A 182 20.24 -56.15 10.81
CA THR A 182 20.94 -54.85 10.88
C THR A 182 20.19 -53.71 10.17
N LYS A 183 19.00 -53.96 9.62
CA LYS A 183 18.20 -52.93 8.94
C LYS A 183 17.74 -51.87 9.95
N GLY A 184 17.51 -50.65 9.46
CA GLY A 184 16.98 -49.54 10.26
C GLY A 184 15.46 -49.52 10.26
N VAL A 185 14.86 -48.39 9.91
CA VAL A 185 13.40 -48.26 9.76
C VAL A 185 13.04 -48.17 8.28
N VAL A 186 12.04 -48.93 7.85
CA VAL A 186 11.46 -48.88 6.51
C VAL A 186 9.98 -48.51 6.60
N ILE A 187 9.53 -47.56 5.80
CA ILE A 187 8.16 -47.02 5.80
C ILE A 187 7.56 -47.17 4.41
N GLY A 188 6.33 -47.69 4.35
CA GLY A 188 5.50 -47.74 3.14
C GLY A 188 5.93 -48.75 2.07
N GLU A 189 6.86 -49.65 2.36
CA GLU A 189 7.30 -50.68 1.40
C GLU A 189 6.14 -51.62 1.01
N ASN A 190 5.95 -51.82 -0.30
CA ASN A 190 4.84 -52.59 -0.87
C ASN A 190 3.44 -52.10 -0.48
N PHE A 191 3.31 -50.87 0.03
CA PHE A 191 2.02 -50.26 0.35
C PHE A 191 1.56 -49.35 -0.78
N THR A 192 0.25 -49.38 -1.07
CA THR A 192 -0.40 -48.44 -1.97
C THR A 192 -1.35 -47.56 -1.18
N GLY A 193 -1.12 -46.25 -1.18
CA GLY A 193 -1.94 -45.29 -0.43
C GLY A 193 -1.13 -44.13 0.12
N HIS A 194 -1.77 -43.33 0.98
CA HIS A 194 -1.15 -42.14 1.56
C HIS A 194 -0.78 -42.39 3.02
N LEU A 195 0.44 -42.02 3.41
CA LEU A 195 0.86 -41.92 4.80
C LEU A 195 1.15 -40.47 5.17
N SER A 196 0.73 -40.07 6.36
CA SER A 196 1.00 -38.75 6.89
C SER A 196 1.36 -38.83 8.37
N ARG A 197 2.19 -37.88 8.82
CA ARG A 197 2.55 -37.67 10.23
C ARG A 197 2.99 -38.96 10.95
N VAL A 198 3.84 -39.75 10.28
CA VAL A 198 4.48 -40.94 10.87
C VAL A 198 5.45 -40.49 11.95
N LYS A 199 5.31 -41.06 13.15
CA LYS A 199 6.11 -40.75 14.33
C LYS A 199 6.44 -42.04 15.06
N ILE A 200 7.65 -42.12 15.56
CA ILE A 200 8.14 -43.23 16.38
C ILE A 200 8.51 -42.64 17.73
N TYR A 201 8.11 -43.32 18.81
CA TYR A 201 8.26 -42.84 20.17
C TYR A 201 8.88 -43.92 21.05
N ASP A 202 9.82 -43.54 21.91
CA ASP A 202 10.18 -44.34 23.08
C ASP A 202 9.19 -44.00 24.22
N TRP A 203 8.25 -44.91 24.48
CA TRP A 203 7.26 -44.86 25.54
C TRP A 203 7.84 -44.96 26.95
N ARG A 204 9.14 -45.24 27.11
CA ARG A 204 9.85 -45.16 28.39
C ARG A 204 10.32 -43.74 28.70
N SER A 205 10.23 -42.82 27.72
CA SER A 205 10.62 -41.43 27.92
C SER A 205 9.84 -40.81 29.06
N GLN A 206 10.55 -40.11 29.94
CA GLN A 206 9.92 -39.40 31.06
C GLN A 206 9.02 -38.27 30.52
N PRO A 207 7.83 -38.06 31.11
CA PRO A 207 6.96 -36.96 30.71
C PRO A 207 7.65 -35.61 30.81
N LEU A 208 7.52 -34.77 29.79
CA LEU A 208 8.21 -33.48 29.73
C LEU A 208 7.50 -32.37 30.52
N VAL A 209 6.18 -32.49 30.70
CA VAL A 209 5.34 -31.56 31.47
C VAL A 209 4.36 -32.34 32.34
N ALA A 210 4.01 -31.75 33.47
CA ALA A 210 2.94 -32.21 34.35
C ALA A 210 2.08 -31.01 34.77
N PHE A 211 0.89 -31.26 35.31
CA PHE A 211 0.16 -30.25 36.04
C PHE A 211 0.89 -29.92 37.36
N ALA A 212 0.62 -28.75 37.95
CA ALA A 212 1.29 -28.33 39.19
C ALA A 212 1.07 -29.28 40.39
N ASP A 213 0.04 -30.11 40.34
CA ASP A 213 -0.23 -31.18 41.30
C ASP A 213 0.51 -32.50 40.99
N GLY A 214 1.36 -32.51 39.95
CA GLY A 214 2.10 -33.68 39.48
C GLY A 214 1.31 -34.63 38.60
N SER A 215 0.02 -34.37 38.35
CA SER A 215 -0.81 -35.22 37.50
C SER A 215 -0.59 -34.98 36.00
N TYR A 216 -1.00 -35.95 35.17
CA TYR A 216 -0.98 -35.85 33.70
C TYR A 216 -2.38 -35.73 33.07
N SER A 217 -3.42 -35.79 33.90
CA SER A 217 -4.82 -35.61 33.51
C SER A 217 -5.55 -34.89 34.63
N LYS A 218 -6.39 -33.91 34.27
CA LYS A 218 -7.15 -33.11 35.22
C LYS A 218 -8.60 -32.97 34.76
N THR A 219 -9.54 -33.25 35.64
CA THR A 219 -10.96 -33.01 35.38
C THR A 219 -11.32 -31.60 35.84
N LEU A 220 -11.87 -30.80 34.94
CA LEU A 220 -12.36 -29.45 35.23
C LEU A 220 -13.89 -29.47 35.23
N THR A 221 -14.49 -28.98 36.31
CA THR A 221 -15.96 -28.87 36.42
C THR A 221 -16.32 -27.40 36.28
N TYR A 222 -17.02 -27.05 35.21
CA TYR A 222 -17.43 -25.67 34.95
C TYR A 222 -18.82 -25.42 35.54
N ILE A 223 -18.96 -24.35 36.31
CA ILE A 223 -20.26 -23.73 36.63
C ILE A 223 -20.42 -22.53 35.69
N GLN A 224 -21.64 -22.13 35.36
CA GLN A 224 -21.91 -21.05 34.41
C GLN A 224 -21.08 -19.79 34.75
N ASP A 225 -20.32 -19.31 33.76
CA ASP A 225 -19.38 -18.17 33.84
C ASP A 225 -18.09 -18.36 34.68
N ASP A 226 -17.76 -19.58 35.10
CA ASP A 226 -16.50 -19.86 35.82
C ASP A 226 -15.29 -19.94 34.88
N THR A 227 -14.19 -19.29 35.26
CA THR A 227 -12.88 -19.37 34.57
C THR A 227 -11.89 -20.08 35.49
N GLN A 228 -11.52 -21.31 35.13
CA GLN A 228 -10.53 -22.08 35.88
C GLN A 228 -9.17 -22.06 35.18
N SER A 229 -8.14 -21.59 35.88
CA SER A 229 -6.75 -21.65 35.43
C SER A 229 -6.11 -22.97 35.82
N VAL A 230 -5.31 -23.53 34.91
CA VAL A 230 -4.50 -24.73 35.17
C VAL A 230 -3.04 -24.41 34.94
N THR A 231 -2.21 -24.65 35.94
CA THR A 231 -0.76 -24.46 35.85
C THR A 231 -0.09 -25.74 35.38
N LEU A 232 0.77 -25.60 34.37
CA LEU A 232 1.66 -26.65 33.87
C LEU A 232 3.09 -26.35 34.32
N VAL A 233 3.83 -27.40 34.65
CA VAL A 233 5.21 -27.33 35.13
C VAL A 233 6.07 -28.23 34.26
N SER A 234 7.22 -27.71 33.82
CA SER A 234 8.23 -28.50 33.13
C SER A 234 8.86 -29.49 34.10
N SER A 235 9.05 -30.72 33.66
CA SER A 235 9.74 -31.78 34.41
C SER A 235 11.27 -31.61 34.42
N GLY A 236 11.82 -30.71 33.59
CA GLY A 236 13.26 -30.57 33.38
C GLY A 236 13.93 -31.73 32.63
N GLN A 237 13.15 -32.70 32.12
CA GLN A 237 13.67 -33.94 31.52
C GLN A 237 14.10 -33.78 30.06
N LEU A 238 13.79 -32.66 29.42
CA LEU A 238 14.19 -32.43 28.04
C LEU A 238 15.71 -32.31 27.93
N HIS A 239 16.31 -33.06 27.00
CA HIS A 239 17.76 -33.11 26.76
C HIS A 239 18.59 -33.79 27.87
N GLN A 240 17.96 -34.49 28.82
CA GLN A 240 18.68 -35.22 29.88
C GLN A 240 19.17 -36.61 29.46
N GLN A 241 18.66 -37.16 28.36
CA GLN A 241 19.07 -38.47 27.86
C GLN A 241 20.41 -38.39 27.09
N ALA A 242 21.32 -39.31 27.38
CA ALA A 242 22.63 -39.38 26.73
C ALA A 242 22.49 -39.49 25.20
N GLY A 243 23.13 -38.56 24.47
CA GLY A 243 23.08 -38.49 23.01
C GLY A 243 21.88 -37.75 22.42
N SER A 244 20.93 -37.26 23.24
CA SER A 244 19.85 -36.39 22.77
C SER A 244 20.40 -35.03 22.36
N GLN A 245 20.11 -34.59 21.13
CA GLN A 245 20.40 -33.23 20.63
C GLN A 245 19.13 -32.35 20.58
N ILE A 246 18.00 -32.87 21.09
CA ILE A 246 16.70 -32.19 21.01
C ILE A 246 16.70 -31.00 21.96
N SER A 247 16.52 -29.80 21.43
CA SER A 247 16.55 -28.54 22.19
C SER A 247 15.18 -27.91 22.42
N LEU A 248 14.18 -28.29 21.62
CA LEU A 248 12.80 -27.81 21.70
C LEU A 248 11.82 -28.92 21.27
N VAL A 249 10.73 -29.12 22.02
CA VAL A 249 9.67 -30.09 21.71
C VAL A 249 8.30 -29.50 22.01
N ARG A 250 7.31 -29.78 21.15
CA ARG A 250 5.90 -29.47 21.43
C ARG A 250 5.21 -30.64 22.11
N VAL A 251 4.71 -30.42 23.32
CA VAL A 251 3.92 -31.40 24.07
C VAL A 251 2.44 -31.07 23.92
N GLY A 252 1.68 -31.97 23.30
CA GLY A 252 0.25 -31.77 23.11
C GLY A 252 -0.54 -31.88 24.41
N PHE A 253 -1.59 -31.08 24.57
CA PHE A 253 -2.63 -31.30 25.57
C PHE A 253 -3.98 -31.41 24.88
N ASN A 254 -4.85 -32.27 25.39
CA ASN A 254 -6.19 -32.49 24.84
C ASN A 254 -7.23 -32.11 25.89
N GLN A 255 -8.23 -31.33 25.50
CA GLN A 255 -9.39 -30.98 26.31
C GLN A 255 -10.65 -31.28 25.50
N ASN A 256 -11.34 -32.38 25.81
CA ASN A 256 -12.48 -32.86 25.02
C ASN A 256 -12.13 -32.95 23.52
N GLN A 257 -12.74 -32.10 22.69
CA GLN A 257 -12.53 -32.04 21.24
C GLN A 257 -11.37 -31.11 20.83
N TYR A 258 -10.84 -30.32 21.78
CA TYR A 258 -9.80 -29.34 21.55
C TYR A 258 -8.42 -29.97 21.75
N GLN A 259 -7.53 -29.71 20.80
CA GLN A 259 -6.13 -30.13 20.87
C GLN A 259 -5.27 -28.86 20.86
N GLY A 260 -4.41 -28.73 21.87
CA GLY A 260 -3.41 -27.67 21.97
C GLY A 260 -2.02 -28.26 22.17
N PHE A 261 -1.02 -27.40 22.35
CA PHE A 261 0.32 -27.85 22.75
C PHE A 261 1.02 -26.79 23.60
N VAL A 262 2.07 -27.22 24.29
CA VAL A 262 3.01 -26.39 25.03
C VAL A 262 4.41 -26.66 24.50
N GLY A 263 5.18 -25.60 24.22
CA GLY A 263 6.59 -25.72 23.88
C GLY A 263 7.44 -25.98 25.13
N VAL A 264 8.32 -26.98 25.07
CA VAL A 264 9.29 -27.29 26.12
C VAL A 264 10.67 -27.14 25.53
N MET A 265 11.52 -26.32 26.17
CA MET A 265 12.89 -26.04 25.76
C MET A 265 13.89 -26.63 26.76
N SER A 266 15.05 -27.09 26.27
CA SER A 266 16.12 -27.55 27.17
C SER A 266 16.80 -26.36 27.85
N LEU A 267 17.33 -26.59 29.07
CA LEU A 267 17.99 -25.53 29.84
C LEU A 267 19.21 -24.96 29.10
N ALA A 268 20.08 -25.81 28.56
CA ALA A 268 21.25 -25.38 27.80
C ALA A 268 20.88 -24.55 26.56
N HIS A 269 19.74 -24.86 25.92
CA HIS A 269 19.26 -24.08 24.79
C HIS A 269 18.64 -22.75 25.23
N TYR A 270 17.90 -22.74 26.34
CA TYR A 270 17.38 -21.52 26.95
C TYR A 270 18.50 -20.56 27.34
N GLU A 271 19.59 -21.06 27.92
CA GLU A 271 20.79 -20.28 28.27
C GLU A 271 21.49 -19.69 27.03
N ALA A 272 21.64 -20.50 25.97
CA ALA A 272 22.22 -20.04 24.71
C ALA A 272 21.37 -18.93 24.04
N VAL A 273 20.04 -19.10 24.02
CA VAL A 273 19.09 -18.10 23.54
C VAL A 273 19.16 -16.82 24.39
N GLY A 274 19.11 -16.96 25.72
CA GLY A 274 19.21 -15.82 26.64
C GLY A 274 20.49 -15.01 26.43
N THR A 275 21.64 -15.68 26.27
CA THR A 275 22.94 -15.05 26.01
C THR A 275 22.94 -14.26 24.69
N GLN A 276 22.32 -14.80 23.64
CA GLN A 276 22.26 -14.15 22.34
C GLN A 276 21.26 -12.99 22.29
N MET A 277 20.15 -13.08 23.03
CA MET A 277 19.18 -11.99 23.20
C MET A 277 19.80 -10.79 23.94
N ILE A 278 20.63 -11.06 24.95
CA ILE A 278 21.39 -10.05 25.69
C ILE A 278 22.44 -9.40 24.76
N ALA A 279 23.16 -10.20 23.98
CA ALA A 279 24.17 -9.70 23.04
C ALA A 279 23.60 -8.83 21.91
N THR A 280 22.34 -9.04 21.51
CA THR A 280 21.67 -8.34 20.41
C THR A 280 20.83 -7.12 20.84
N ARG A 281 20.82 -6.77 22.14
CA ARG A 281 20.09 -5.62 22.72
C ARG A 281 18.61 -5.54 22.33
N ILE A 282 17.94 -6.70 22.19
CA ILE A 282 16.50 -6.77 21.90
C ILE A 282 15.66 -6.22 23.06
N PHE A 283 16.19 -6.22 24.29
CA PHE A 283 15.57 -5.59 25.46
C PHE A 283 16.32 -4.31 25.83
N GLU A 284 15.62 -3.17 25.85
CA GLU A 284 16.20 -1.86 26.20
C GLU A 284 16.50 -1.72 27.71
N ASN A 285 16.07 -2.65 28.56
CA ASN A 285 16.26 -2.61 30.02
C ASN A 285 16.54 -4.00 30.65
N ALA A 286 17.22 -4.90 29.94
CA ALA A 286 17.68 -6.12 30.61
C ALA A 286 18.61 -5.71 31.78
N PRO A 287 18.44 -6.26 32.99
CA PRO A 287 19.37 -6.00 34.08
C PRO A 287 20.78 -6.30 33.59
N GLU A 288 21.77 -5.50 33.98
CA GLU A 288 23.18 -5.85 33.82
C GLU A 288 23.40 -7.18 34.56
N TYR A 289 23.22 -8.29 33.87
CA TYR A 289 23.75 -9.55 34.33
C TYR A 289 25.25 -9.40 34.24
N ALA A 290 25.89 -9.42 35.42
CA ALA A 290 27.32 -9.51 35.55
C ALA A 290 27.81 -10.54 34.52
N TYR A 291 28.62 -10.06 33.58
CA TYR A 291 29.46 -10.90 32.77
C TYR A 291 29.93 -12.05 33.66
N PHE A 292 29.71 -13.29 33.24
CA PHE A 292 30.49 -14.39 33.77
C PHE A 292 31.95 -14.04 33.46
N ASP A 293 32.61 -13.41 34.43
CA ASP A 293 34.01 -12.98 34.45
C ASP A 293 34.95 -14.18 34.63
N ASN A 294 34.58 -15.29 34.01
CA ASN A 294 35.49 -16.38 33.74
C ASN A 294 35.67 -16.37 32.24
N GLN A 295 36.74 -15.70 31.83
CA GLN A 295 37.46 -15.87 30.57
C GLN A 295 37.02 -17.13 29.80
N TYR A 296 35.92 -17.05 29.04
CA TYR A 296 35.86 -17.78 27.79
C TYR A 296 36.81 -17.02 26.89
N ASN A 297 38.09 -17.36 27.08
CA ASN A 297 39.19 -16.99 26.22
C ASN A 297 38.64 -17.00 24.80
N SER A 298 38.76 -15.86 24.15
CA SER A 298 38.78 -15.70 22.71
C SER A 298 39.85 -16.62 22.15
N ASN A 299 39.61 -17.93 22.18
CA ASN A 299 40.44 -18.91 21.54
C ASN A 299 40.08 -18.80 20.05
N PRO A 300 41.03 -18.39 19.19
CA PRO A 300 40.83 -18.34 17.74
C PRO A 300 40.59 -19.72 17.11
N TYR A 301 40.53 -20.76 17.93
CA TYR A 301 40.12 -22.14 17.64
C TYR A 301 38.69 -22.46 18.14
N VAL A 302 37.74 -21.53 18.06
CA VAL A 302 36.38 -21.97 17.76
C VAL A 302 36.49 -22.53 16.34
N PRO A 303 36.28 -23.84 16.11
CA PRO A 303 36.37 -24.39 14.77
C PRO A 303 35.48 -23.53 13.89
N GLN A 304 36.07 -22.97 12.84
CA GLN A 304 35.33 -22.60 11.65
C GLN A 304 34.33 -23.73 11.45
N ILE A 305 33.03 -23.48 11.63
CA ILE A 305 32.01 -24.48 11.32
C ILE A 305 31.94 -24.44 9.79
N PRO A 306 32.62 -25.35 9.08
CA PRO A 306 32.50 -25.43 7.64
C PRO A 306 31.14 -26.08 7.44
N PHE A 307 30.31 -25.52 6.58
CA PHE A 307 28.89 -25.86 6.46
C PHE A 307 28.06 -25.38 7.66
N ILE A 308 27.41 -24.22 7.50
CA ILE A 308 26.05 -24.07 8.00
C ILE A 308 25.25 -25.16 7.26
N SER A 309 25.23 -26.38 7.80
CA SER A 309 24.20 -27.33 7.42
C SER A 309 22.88 -26.66 7.80
N GLN A 310 21.91 -26.75 6.90
CA GLN A 310 20.59 -26.14 7.00
C GLN A 310 19.76 -26.61 8.23
N ALA A 311 20.38 -27.20 9.25
CA ALA A 311 19.76 -27.75 10.46
C ALA A 311 19.67 -26.77 11.64
N HIS A 312 20.37 -25.63 11.62
CA HIS A 312 20.31 -24.63 12.72
C HIS A 312 19.74 -23.27 12.31
N ALA A 313 19.15 -23.14 11.11
CA ALA A 313 18.34 -21.97 10.74
C ALA A 313 16.93 -21.98 11.38
N ASN A 314 16.66 -22.93 12.29
CA ASN A 314 15.35 -23.09 12.92
C ASN A 314 15.16 -22.28 14.20
N TRP A 315 16.17 -21.72 14.87
CA TRP A 315 15.95 -21.12 16.20
C TRP A 315 15.52 -19.64 16.19
N VAL A 316 16.04 -18.80 15.26
CA VAL A 316 15.49 -17.44 15.04
C VAL A 316 14.06 -17.54 14.49
N VAL A 317 13.78 -18.59 13.72
CA VAL A 317 12.48 -18.83 13.10
C VAL A 317 11.51 -19.46 14.11
N ASP A 318 11.89 -20.47 14.91
CA ASP A 318 11.00 -21.12 15.89
C ASP A 318 10.72 -20.24 17.12
N TRP A 319 11.67 -19.43 17.62
CA TRP A 319 11.41 -18.54 18.77
C TRP A 319 10.60 -17.28 18.39
N VAL A 320 10.81 -16.73 17.19
CA VAL A 320 9.97 -15.63 16.66
C VAL A 320 8.60 -16.15 16.22
N VAL A 321 8.53 -17.37 15.68
CA VAL A 321 7.28 -18.07 15.42
C VAL A 321 6.56 -18.38 16.73
N ASP A 322 7.21 -18.82 17.81
CA ASP A 322 6.54 -19.14 19.08
C ASP A 322 6.02 -17.87 19.79
N ASN A 323 6.72 -16.73 19.74
CA ASN A 323 6.18 -15.46 20.25
C ASN A 323 5.09 -14.84 19.34
N ALA A 324 5.19 -15.04 18.02
CA ALA A 324 4.10 -14.67 17.10
C ALA A 324 2.91 -15.65 17.18
N TYR A 325 3.16 -16.91 17.58
CA TYR A 325 2.17 -17.94 17.82
C TYR A 325 1.43 -17.65 19.12
N ASP A 326 2.10 -17.25 20.20
CA ASP A 326 1.44 -16.89 21.46
C ASP A 326 0.60 -15.60 21.35
N ILE A 327 1.01 -14.63 20.54
CA ILE A 327 0.23 -13.40 20.27
C ILE A 327 -0.98 -13.66 19.34
N VAL A 328 -0.93 -14.71 18.51
CA VAL A 328 -1.99 -15.05 17.53
C VAL A 328 -2.91 -16.19 18.01
N VAL A 329 -2.42 -17.10 18.86
CA VAL A 329 -3.15 -18.26 19.39
C VAL A 329 -3.84 -17.96 20.73
N GLY A 330 -3.46 -16.87 21.42
CA GLY A 330 -4.24 -16.35 22.54
C GLY A 330 -5.68 -15.95 22.19
N ALA A 331 -6.06 -15.92 20.90
CA ALA A 331 -7.39 -15.55 20.45
C ALA A 331 -8.16 -16.64 19.69
N ILE A 332 -7.61 -17.32 18.67
CA ILE A 332 -8.39 -18.28 17.86
C ILE A 332 -7.47 -19.32 17.19
N GLY A 333 -7.75 -20.63 17.36
CA GLY A 333 -6.96 -21.73 16.79
C GLY A 333 -7.02 -21.89 15.26
N PHE A 334 -6.16 -21.17 14.52
CA PHE A 334 -5.94 -21.36 13.09
C PHE A 334 -4.56 -21.95 12.78
N LEU A 335 -4.50 -22.91 11.85
CA LEU A 335 -3.28 -23.54 11.34
C LEU A 335 -2.62 -22.63 10.27
N ILE A 336 -1.45 -22.08 10.58
CA ILE A 336 -0.62 -21.32 9.62
C ILE A 336 0.18 -22.29 8.73
N PRO A 337 0.22 -22.11 7.39
CA PRO A 337 1.11 -22.83 6.49
C PRO A 337 2.58 -22.61 6.87
N TYR A 338 3.22 -23.70 7.27
CA TYR A 338 4.57 -23.74 7.83
C TYR A 338 5.64 -23.26 6.82
N GLU A 339 5.51 -23.63 5.54
CA GLU A 339 6.52 -23.34 4.50
C GLU A 339 6.59 -21.84 4.15
N GLU A 340 5.44 -21.18 4.02
CA GLU A 340 5.31 -19.76 3.70
C GLU A 340 5.76 -18.87 4.87
N THR A 341 5.51 -19.29 6.12
CA THR A 341 5.95 -18.54 7.31
C THR A 341 7.47 -18.52 7.44
N ILE A 342 8.11 -19.68 7.23
CA ILE A 342 9.57 -19.83 7.27
C ILE A 342 10.24 -18.98 6.19
N SER A 343 9.67 -19.00 4.98
CA SER A 343 10.24 -18.26 3.86
C SER A 343 10.08 -16.74 4.04
N MET A 344 8.98 -16.26 4.62
CA MET A 344 8.81 -14.86 5.03
C MET A 344 9.90 -14.43 6.02
N PHE A 345 10.08 -15.16 7.12
CA PHE A 345 11.02 -14.77 8.17
C PHE A 345 12.49 -14.82 7.70
N LYS A 346 12.86 -15.80 6.88
CA LYS A 346 14.19 -15.85 6.22
C LYS A 346 14.45 -14.58 5.43
N GLN A 347 13.46 -14.10 4.70
CA GLN A 347 13.60 -12.90 3.89
C GLN A 347 13.60 -11.60 4.71
N VAL A 348 12.89 -11.53 5.84
CA VAL A 348 13.02 -10.41 6.81
C VAL A 348 14.41 -10.37 7.45
N TYR A 349 14.98 -11.54 7.75
CA TYR A 349 16.34 -11.66 8.28
C TYR A 349 17.38 -11.18 7.26
N TYR A 350 17.34 -11.69 6.03
CA TYR A 350 18.24 -11.26 4.96
C TYR A 350 18.15 -9.74 4.69
N LEU A 351 16.96 -9.16 4.78
CA LEU A 351 16.77 -7.70 4.70
C LEU A 351 17.44 -6.95 5.86
N ALA A 352 17.37 -7.48 7.09
CA ALA A 352 17.90 -6.83 8.29
C ALA A 352 19.43 -6.92 8.39
N THR A 353 20.03 -7.98 7.85
CA THR A 353 21.48 -8.20 7.82
C THR A 353 22.15 -7.69 6.54
N GLY A 354 21.38 -7.31 5.53
CA GLY A 354 21.90 -6.87 4.23
C GLY A 354 22.46 -8.01 3.37
N ASP A 355 21.96 -9.24 3.59
CA ASP A 355 22.40 -10.46 2.90
C ASP A 355 21.93 -10.48 1.43
N GLU A 356 22.79 -10.92 0.51
CA GLU A 356 22.52 -11.01 -0.92
C GLU A 356 21.42 -12.02 -1.28
N GLN A 357 21.10 -12.95 -0.37
CA GLN A 357 20.00 -13.91 -0.51
C GLN A 357 18.61 -13.27 -0.29
N PHE A 358 18.56 -11.97 0.02
CA PHE A 358 17.32 -11.21 0.11
C PHE A 358 16.59 -11.14 -1.24
N ASP A 359 15.47 -11.85 -1.32
CA ASP A 359 14.46 -11.74 -2.35
C ASP A 359 13.18 -11.07 -1.81
N SER A 360 13.10 -9.76 -2.04
CA SER A 360 11.92 -8.91 -1.84
C SER A 360 10.61 -9.48 -2.43
N MET A 361 10.67 -10.25 -3.52
CA MET A 361 9.52 -10.93 -4.13
C MET A 361 9.02 -12.06 -3.25
N GLN A 362 9.96 -12.90 -2.82
CA GLN A 362 9.71 -14.06 -1.99
C GLN A 362 9.11 -13.60 -0.64
N LEU A 363 9.71 -12.58 0.00
CA LEU A 363 9.18 -11.95 1.21
C LEU A 363 7.71 -11.53 1.08
N THR A 364 7.38 -10.85 -0.01
CA THR A 364 6.04 -10.32 -0.26
C THR A 364 5.02 -11.45 -0.43
N LEU A 365 5.38 -12.49 -1.20
CA LEU A 365 4.50 -13.63 -1.48
C LEU A 365 4.27 -14.50 -0.25
N ASP A 366 5.32 -14.70 0.53
CA ASP A 366 5.30 -15.49 1.73
C ASP A 366 4.50 -14.80 2.83
N THR A 367 4.70 -13.49 3.02
CA THR A 367 3.90 -12.72 3.97
C THR A 367 2.42 -12.70 3.59
N LEU A 368 2.10 -12.54 2.30
CA LEU A 368 0.71 -12.64 1.84
C LEU A 368 0.12 -14.03 2.11
N GLY A 369 0.88 -15.10 1.90
CA GLY A 369 0.51 -16.46 2.26
C GLY A 369 0.17 -16.60 3.76
N VAL A 370 1.03 -16.11 4.64
CA VAL A 370 0.82 -16.07 6.10
C VAL A 370 -0.40 -15.24 6.49
N LEU A 371 -0.58 -14.07 5.87
CA LEU A 371 -1.71 -13.19 6.14
C LEU A 371 -3.05 -13.84 5.79
N THR A 372 -3.12 -14.69 4.76
CA THR A 372 -4.38 -15.33 4.34
C THR A 372 -4.97 -16.35 5.31
N VAL A 373 -4.22 -16.69 6.34
CA VAL A 373 -4.66 -17.56 7.45
C VAL A 373 -5.53 -16.80 8.43
N PHE A 374 -5.31 -15.50 8.58
CA PHE A 374 -6.13 -14.63 9.42
C PHE A 374 -7.53 -14.46 8.78
N PRO A 375 -8.64 -14.66 9.51
CA PRO A 375 -9.99 -14.56 8.97
C PRO A 375 -10.29 -13.24 8.22
N ALA A 376 -9.75 -12.11 8.69
CA ALA A 376 -9.88 -10.81 8.04
C ALA A 376 -9.11 -10.69 6.70
N ALA A 377 -8.09 -11.52 6.50
CA ALA A 377 -7.17 -11.49 5.36
C ALA A 377 -7.31 -12.73 4.43
N LYS A 378 -8.23 -13.67 4.73
CA LYS A 378 -8.72 -14.68 3.76
C LYS A 378 -9.18 -14.06 2.44
N VAL A 379 -9.62 -12.79 2.47
CA VAL A 379 -9.98 -11.97 1.31
C VAL A 379 -8.83 -11.84 0.29
N PHE A 380 -7.56 -12.01 0.70
CA PHE A 380 -6.41 -11.98 -0.21
C PHE A 380 -6.22 -13.27 -1.01
N SER A 381 -6.72 -14.41 -0.54
CA SER A 381 -6.48 -15.73 -1.15
C SER A 381 -6.78 -15.78 -2.67
N PRO A 382 -7.90 -15.22 -3.16
CA PRO A 382 -8.21 -15.17 -4.59
C PRO A 382 -7.25 -14.31 -5.42
N VAL A 383 -6.55 -13.37 -4.78
CA VAL A 383 -5.74 -12.34 -5.43
C VAL A 383 -4.25 -12.70 -5.45
N ILE A 384 -3.77 -13.54 -4.53
CA ILE A 384 -2.33 -13.90 -4.40
C ILE A 384 -1.71 -14.35 -5.73
N LYS A 385 -2.42 -15.18 -6.50
CA LYS A 385 -1.91 -15.69 -7.79
C LYS A 385 -1.69 -14.56 -8.79
N SER A 386 -2.62 -13.61 -8.85
CA SER A 386 -2.54 -12.42 -9.71
C SER A 386 -1.48 -11.42 -9.22
N LEU A 387 -1.36 -11.25 -7.90
CA LEU A 387 -0.31 -10.46 -7.24
C LEU A 387 1.08 -10.98 -7.57
N ARG A 388 1.28 -12.31 -7.63
CA ARG A 388 2.57 -12.91 -8.01
C ARG A 388 3.01 -12.54 -9.42
N GLY A 389 2.10 -12.62 -10.39
CA GLY A 389 2.37 -12.18 -11.77
C GLY A 389 2.66 -10.68 -11.83
N PHE A 390 1.85 -9.88 -11.14
CA PHE A 390 2.02 -8.42 -11.06
C PHE A 390 3.37 -8.02 -10.49
N MET A 391 3.78 -8.61 -9.36
CA MET A 391 5.02 -8.22 -8.71
C MET A 391 6.23 -8.49 -9.62
N LYS A 392 6.20 -9.54 -10.46
CA LYS A 392 7.22 -9.79 -11.48
C LYS A 392 7.25 -8.69 -12.54
N THR A 393 6.07 -8.28 -13.02
CA THR A 393 5.93 -7.14 -13.94
C THR A 393 6.39 -5.82 -13.29
N ALA A 394 6.02 -5.58 -12.03
CA ALA A 394 6.38 -4.39 -11.27
C ALA A 394 7.90 -4.29 -11.03
N LYS A 395 8.58 -5.43 -10.76
CA LYS A 395 10.05 -5.49 -10.68
C LYS A 395 10.71 -5.06 -11.99
N GLY A 396 10.12 -5.44 -13.13
CA GLY A 396 10.58 -5.03 -14.46
C GLY A 396 10.34 -3.54 -14.76
N ILE A 397 9.29 -2.93 -14.19
CA ILE A 397 8.96 -1.50 -14.41
C ILE A 397 9.74 -0.59 -13.44
N ASN A 398 9.77 -0.94 -12.15
CA ASN A 398 10.49 -0.20 -11.11
C ASN A 398 10.93 -1.17 -9.98
N PRO A 399 12.19 -1.58 -9.91
CA PRO A 399 12.67 -2.47 -8.86
C PRO A 399 12.61 -1.83 -7.46
N LYS A 400 12.64 -0.50 -7.36
CA LYS A 400 12.50 0.20 -6.06
C LYS A 400 11.10 0.03 -5.48
N PHE A 401 10.05 -0.03 -6.31
CA PHE A 401 8.69 -0.31 -5.84
C PHE A 401 8.63 -1.64 -5.08
N VAL A 402 9.24 -2.70 -5.63
CA VAL A 402 9.26 -4.02 -5.01
C VAL A 402 10.10 -4.02 -3.73
N LYS A 403 11.27 -3.35 -3.74
CA LYS A 403 12.10 -3.18 -2.54
C LYS A 403 11.37 -2.43 -1.42
N SER A 404 10.68 -1.35 -1.76
CA SER A 404 9.93 -0.52 -0.80
C SER A 404 8.70 -1.22 -0.26
N LEU A 405 7.95 -1.93 -1.11
CA LEU A 405 6.83 -2.76 -0.64
C LEU A 405 7.33 -3.86 0.30
N ALA A 406 8.44 -4.52 -0.01
CA ALA A 406 9.07 -5.50 0.87
C ALA A 406 9.54 -4.89 2.20
N GLY A 407 10.10 -3.67 2.19
CA GLY A 407 10.46 -2.93 3.41
C GLY A 407 9.25 -2.60 4.30
N VAL A 408 8.14 -2.18 3.69
CA VAL A 408 6.86 -1.95 4.37
C VAL A 408 6.30 -3.24 4.96
N ILE A 409 6.32 -4.33 4.21
CA ILE A 409 5.87 -5.65 4.67
C ILE A 409 6.75 -6.15 5.82
N GLY A 410 8.06 -5.95 5.76
CA GLY A 410 8.97 -6.23 6.88
C GLY A 410 8.64 -5.41 8.14
N LYS A 411 8.25 -4.13 7.99
CA LYS A 411 7.79 -3.29 9.11
C LYS A 411 6.45 -3.76 9.68
N ILE A 412 5.50 -4.18 8.82
CA ILE A 412 4.23 -4.79 9.23
C ILE A 412 4.51 -6.06 10.04
N GLY A 413 5.37 -6.96 9.56
CA GLY A 413 5.77 -8.17 10.28
C GLY A 413 6.31 -7.87 11.69
N LYS A 414 7.23 -6.88 11.80
CA LYS A 414 7.77 -6.43 13.09
C LYS A 414 6.71 -5.85 14.04
N LYS A 415 5.67 -5.19 13.51
CA LYS A 415 4.58 -4.60 14.30
C LYS A 415 3.52 -5.63 14.69
N LEU A 416 3.20 -6.57 13.81
CA LEU A 416 2.36 -7.75 14.10
C LEU A 416 2.96 -8.58 15.24
N MET A 417 4.27 -8.81 15.23
CA MET A 417 4.99 -9.45 16.34
C MET A 417 4.90 -8.67 17.67
N LYS A 418 4.49 -7.41 17.65
CA LYS A 418 4.25 -6.55 18.82
C LYS A 418 2.75 -6.37 19.13
N GLY A 419 1.87 -7.09 18.43
CA GLY A 419 0.41 -6.99 18.59
C GLY A 419 -0.25 -5.78 17.90
N ASP A 420 0.48 -4.99 17.11
CA ASP A 420 -0.06 -3.83 16.36
C ASP A 420 -0.65 -4.31 15.02
N LEU A 421 -1.97 -4.56 15.02
CA LEU A 421 -2.76 -4.93 13.84
C LEU A 421 -3.17 -3.72 12.98
N ASP A 422 -3.11 -2.50 13.52
CA ASP A 422 -3.57 -1.29 12.86
C ASP A 422 -2.79 -1.02 11.57
N THR A 423 -1.49 -1.31 11.60
CA THR A 423 -0.62 -1.10 10.44
C THR A 423 -0.93 -2.08 9.29
N LEU A 424 -1.38 -3.30 9.60
CA LEU A 424 -1.86 -4.26 8.60
C LEU A 424 -3.20 -3.81 8.01
N LEU A 425 -4.13 -3.35 8.86
CA LEU A 425 -5.44 -2.86 8.44
C LEU A 425 -5.34 -1.64 7.52
N ASN A 426 -4.32 -0.80 7.70
CA ASN A 426 -4.08 0.38 6.85
C ASN A 426 -3.62 0.04 5.42
N ILE A 427 -3.00 -1.11 5.20
CA ILE A 427 -2.48 -1.52 3.86
C ILE A 427 -3.44 -2.44 3.12
N LEU A 428 -4.29 -3.15 3.86
CA LEU A 428 -5.30 -4.07 3.34
C LEU A 428 -6.17 -3.48 2.20
N PRO A 429 -6.71 -2.25 2.28
CA PRO A 429 -7.44 -1.63 1.17
C PRO A 429 -6.63 -1.50 -0.11
N MET A 430 -5.36 -1.07 -0.03
CA MET A 430 -4.49 -0.95 -1.20
C MET A 430 -4.29 -2.29 -1.89
N VAL A 431 -4.01 -3.34 -1.15
CA VAL A 431 -3.75 -4.67 -1.72
C VAL A 431 -5.00 -5.23 -2.41
N ILE A 432 -6.19 -5.02 -1.82
CA ILE A 432 -7.47 -5.41 -2.45
C ILE A 432 -7.71 -4.60 -3.73
N ILE A 433 -7.53 -3.28 -3.69
CA ILE A 433 -7.74 -2.39 -4.85
C ILE A 433 -6.77 -2.73 -5.99
N VAL A 434 -5.49 -2.91 -5.67
CA VAL A 434 -4.47 -3.35 -6.65
C VAL A 434 -4.87 -4.72 -7.22
N GLY A 435 -5.29 -5.64 -6.35
CA GLY A 435 -5.81 -6.94 -6.74
C GLY A 435 -6.94 -6.89 -7.76
N ASP A 436 -7.90 -6.01 -7.52
CA ASP A 436 -9.06 -5.80 -8.39
C ASP A 436 -8.64 -5.18 -9.72
N MET A 437 -7.73 -4.20 -9.68
CA MET A 437 -7.15 -3.60 -10.88
C MET A 437 -6.34 -4.61 -11.71
N LEU A 438 -5.76 -5.64 -11.11
CA LEU A 438 -5.01 -6.68 -11.85
C LEU A 438 -5.91 -7.64 -12.63
N SER A 439 -7.13 -7.84 -12.14
CA SER A 439 -8.13 -8.70 -12.77
C SER A 439 -8.70 -8.10 -14.07
N ASN A 440 -8.46 -6.81 -14.33
CA ASN A 440 -8.96 -6.07 -15.48
C ASN A 440 -7.80 -5.54 -16.34
N GLU A 441 -7.79 -5.87 -17.63
CA GLU A 441 -6.70 -5.53 -18.54
C GLU A 441 -6.50 -4.01 -18.73
N GLU A 442 -7.59 -3.24 -18.82
CA GLU A 442 -7.53 -1.77 -18.89
C GLU A 442 -6.98 -1.15 -17.59
N SER A 443 -7.22 -1.79 -16.45
CA SER A 443 -6.78 -1.33 -15.13
C SER A 443 -5.29 -1.56 -14.87
N ARG A 444 -4.65 -2.51 -15.57
CA ARG A 444 -3.21 -2.78 -15.45
C ARG A 444 -2.34 -1.60 -15.90
N GLN A 445 -2.78 -0.84 -16.90
CA GLN A 445 -2.03 0.33 -17.38
C GLN A 445 -2.01 1.47 -16.35
N ALA A 446 -3.10 1.64 -15.60
CA ALA A 446 -3.18 2.64 -14.53
C ALA A 446 -2.25 2.32 -13.35
N LEU A 447 -1.99 1.03 -13.07
CA LEU A 447 -1.04 0.60 -12.03
C LEU A 447 0.39 1.05 -12.32
N ASN A 448 0.76 1.28 -13.59
CA ASN A 448 2.10 1.75 -13.94
C ASN A 448 2.41 3.13 -13.33
N ILE A 449 1.42 3.99 -13.15
CA ILE A 449 1.59 5.31 -12.52
C ILE A 449 2.01 5.13 -11.06
N LEU A 450 1.26 4.29 -10.34
CA LEU A 450 1.55 3.96 -8.95
C LEU A 450 2.95 3.35 -8.83
N ILE A 451 3.26 2.32 -9.62
CA ILE A 451 4.54 1.62 -9.59
C ILE A 451 5.71 2.58 -9.87
N LYS A 452 5.63 3.40 -10.92
CA LYS A 452 6.69 4.36 -11.28
C LYS A 452 6.88 5.44 -10.22
N SER A 453 5.82 5.80 -9.50
CA SER A 453 5.87 6.90 -8.54
C SER A 453 6.59 6.58 -7.23
N VAL A 454 6.63 5.30 -6.83
CA VAL A 454 7.21 4.87 -5.55
C VAL A 454 8.74 4.85 -5.62
N GLN A 455 9.37 5.51 -4.65
CA GLN A 455 10.83 5.54 -4.48
C GLN A 455 11.27 5.08 -3.08
N SER A 456 10.35 5.00 -2.11
CA SER A 456 10.61 4.66 -0.71
C SER A 456 9.41 3.95 -0.05
N ASP A 457 9.65 3.36 1.13
CA ASP A 457 8.62 2.72 1.95
C ASP A 457 7.49 3.69 2.35
N GLU A 458 7.84 4.96 2.60
CA GLU A 458 6.87 5.99 2.96
C GLU A 458 5.89 6.27 1.81
N ASP A 459 6.36 6.18 0.56
CA ASP A 459 5.51 6.41 -0.62
C ASP A 459 4.42 5.33 -0.74
N ILE A 460 4.72 4.10 -0.33
CA ILE A 460 3.73 3.00 -0.28
C ILE A 460 2.64 3.32 0.77
N PHE A 461 3.03 3.82 1.95
CA PHE A 461 2.05 4.22 2.96
C PHE A 461 1.17 5.39 2.50
N VAL A 462 1.74 6.37 1.80
CA VAL A 462 0.96 7.48 1.22
C VAL A 462 -0.07 6.97 0.20
N TRP A 463 0.33 6.05 -0.67
CA TRP A 463 -0.60 5.40 -1.60
C TRP A 463 -1.65 4.56 -0.88
N ALA A 464 -1.26 3.81 0.15
CA ALA A 464 -2.19 3.01 0.93
C ALA A 464 -3.24 3.87 1.62
N GLU A 465 -2.82 4.97 2.23
CA GLU A 465 -3.69 5.94 2.87
C GLU A 465 -4.63 6.60 1.86
N TYR A 466 -4.12 7.01 0.69
CA TYR A 466 -4.92 7.63 -0.36
C TYR A 466 -5.95 6.66 -0.96
N LEU A 467 -5.54 5.43 -1.27
CA LEU A 467 -6.42 4.38 -1.79
C LEU A 467 -7.42 3.88 -0.75
N GLY A 468 -7.13 4.04 0.54
CA GLY A 468 -8.07 3.76 1.62
C GLY A 468 -9.21 4.79 1.76
N LEU A 469 -9.13 5.95 1.09
CA LEU A 469 -10.15 6.99 1.20
C LEU A 469 -11.45 6.59 0.47
N PRO A 470 -12.64 6.72 1.10
CA PRO A 470 -13.91 6.43 0.44
C PRO A 470 -14.13 7.27 -0.83
N THR A 471 -14.51 6.61 -1.94
CA THR A 471 -14.71 7.30 -3.24
C THR A 471 -15.84 8.33 -3.20
N ASP A 472 -16.92 8.04 -2.47
CA ASP A 472 -18.09 8.90 -2.38
C ASP A 472 -18.00 9.88 -1.19
N GLY A 473 -16.80 10.06 -0.63
CA GLY A 473 -16.56 10.89 0.56
C GLY A 473 -17.08 10.26 1.85
N TRP A 474 -17.00 11.00 2.95
CA TRP A 474 -17.52 10.58 4.25
C TRP A 474 -17.96 11.77 5.09
N GLU A 475 -18.77 11.50 6.11
CA GLU A 475 -19.21 12.46 7.13
C GLU A 475 -18.45 12.26 8.44
N GLY A 476 -18.26 13.33 9.22
CA GLY A 476 -17.50 13.32 10.49
C GLY A 476 -16.02 13.69 10.33
N ASP A 477 -15.29 13.79 11.45
CA ASP A 477 -13.93 14.34 11.46
C ASP A 477 -12.84 13.35 10.99
N GLU A 478 -13.11 12.05 11.08
CA GLU A 478 -12.16 10.99 10.74
C GLU A 478 -12.70 10.14 9.58
N PRO A 479 -11.82 9.66 8.68
CA PRO A 479 -12.23 8.75 7.62
C PRO A 479 -12.80 7.47 8.25
N PRO A 480 -13.99 7.00 7.82
CA PRO A 480 -14.57 5.80 8.37
C PRO A 480 -13.71 4.59 7.98
N PRO A 481 -13.67 3.55 8.83
CA PRO A 481 -13.02 2.30 8.46
C PRO A 481 -13.69 1.72 7.20
N VAL A 482 -12.86 1.19 6.30
CA VAL A 482 -13.29 0.66 5.00
C VAL A 482 -14.02 -0.68 5.16
N VAL A 483 -15.22 -0.80 4.58
CA VAL A 483 -15.97 -2.05 4.45
C VAL A 483 -15.41 -2.86 3.30
N LEU A 484 -14.80 -3.99 3.64
CA LEU A 484 -14.26 -4.94 2.68
C LEU A 484 -15.40 -5.81 2.11
N ASN A 485 -16.10 -5.33 1.08
CA ASN A 485 -17.31 -5.95 0.56
C ASN A 485 -17.08 -7.17 -0.38
N ARG A 486 -16.17 -8.07 -0.01
CA ARG A 486 -16.08 -9.43 -0.59
C ARG A 486 -16.36 -10.44 0.52
N GLN A 487 -17.61 -10.89 0.62
CA GLN A 487 -18.07 -11.97 1.50
C GLN A 487 -17.89 -11.77 3.02
N LEU A 488 -17.86 -10.53 3.52
CA LEU A 488 -17.84 -10.28 4.98
C LEU A 488 -19.23 -10.10 5.62
N GLU A 489 -20.31 -9.95 4.83
CA GLU A 489 -21.68 -9.81 5.35
C GLU A 489 -22.32 -11.12 5.87
N LYS A 490 -21.60 -12.24 5.88
CA LYS A 490 -22.06 -13.52 6.49
C LYS A 490 -21.32 -13.93 7.76
N VAL A 491 -20.68 -12.97 8.45
CA VAL A 491 -20.11 -13.20 9.79
C VAL A 491 -20.83 -12.32 10.82
N ASP A 492 -22.14 -12.16 10.68
CA ASP A 492 -22.98 -11.39 11.60
C ASP A 492 -23.47 -12.18 12.84
N ASN A 493 -22.86 -13.34 13.14
CA ASN A 493 -23.01 -14.00 14.44
C ASN A 493 -21.62 -14.38 14.99
N PHE A 494 -20.85 -13.37 15.36
CA PHE A 494 -19.77 -13.54 16.33
C PHE A 494 -20.43 -13.58 17.72
N TYR A 495 -20.36 -14.73 18.41
CA TYR A 495 -20.72 -14.80 19.82
C TYR A 495 -19.87 -13.80 20.60
N ALA A 496 -20.52 -12.75 21.10
CA ALA A 496 -19.93 -11.80 22.02
C ALA A 496 -19.60 -12.52 23.33
N PHE A 497 -18.32 -12.50 23.73
CA PHE A 497 -17.88 -12.84 25.09
C PHE A 497 -17.45 -11.57 25.85
N PRO A 498 -17.61 -11.52 27.19
CA PRO A 498 -17.84 -10.26 27.92
C PRO A 498 -16.59 -9.53 28.45
N PHE A 499 -15.37 -9.99 28.21
CA PHE A 499 -14.18 -9.47 28.93
C PHE A 499 -13.09 -8.83 28.09
N VAL A 500 -13.34 -8.56 26.80
CA VAL A 500 -12.55 -7.59 26.04
C VAL A 500 -13.45 -6.42 25.70
N GLN A 501 -13.43 -5.38 26.55
CA GLN A 501 -13.79 -4.06 26.05
C GLN A 501 -12.70 -3.63 25.09
N VAL A 502 -12.82 -4.09 23.85
CA VAL A 502 -12.23 -3.41 22.72
C VAL A 502 -12.89 -2.04 22.73
N ALA A 503 -12.18 -1.03 23.23
CA ALA A 503 -12.56 0.36 23.02
C ALA A 503 -12.30 0.76 21.55
N TYR A 504 -12.75 -0.07 20.60
CA TYR A 504 -13.19 0.44 19.32
C TYR A 504 -14.50 1.13 19.66
N ALA A 505 -14.41 2.45 19.81
CA ALA A 505 -15.53 3.31 20.06
C ALA A 505 -16.73 2.81 19.24
N SER A 506 -17.74 2.33 19.95
CA SER A 506 -19.11 2.24 19.48
C SER A 506 -19.64 3.67 19.26
N LYS A 507 -18.98 4.44 18.38
CA LYS A 507 -19.65 5.52 17.68
C LYS A 507 -20.75 4.82 16.89
N GLY A 508 -21.99 5.19 17.22
CA GLY A 508 -23.20 4.41 16.96
C GLY A 508 -23.33 3.85 15.55
N LYS A 509 -24.16 2.80 15.46
CA LYS A 509 -24.69 2.24 14.22
C LYS A 509 -24.89 3.33 13.15
N SER A 510 -24.03 3.39 12.12
CA SER A 510 -24.42 3.52 10.69
C SER A 510 -23.33 3.92 9.69
N ASN A 511 -22.08 4.27 10.03
CA ASN A 511 -21.19 4.90 9.03
C ASN A 511 -19.87 4.14 8.78
N LYS A 512 -19.92 2.87 8.33
CA LYS A 512 -18.75 2.23 7.72
C LYS A 512 -18.62 2.67 6.25
N GLY A 513 -17.42 3.03 5.79
CA GLY A 513 -17.21 3.55 4.43
C GLY A 513 -17.10 2.44 3.39
N LYS A 514 -17.67 2.59 2.19
CA LYS A 514 -17.52 1.57 1.12
C LYS A 514 -16.08 1.52 0.60
N LEU A 515 -15.63 0.33 0.20
CA LEU A 515 -14.40 0.14 -0.59
C LEU A 515 -14.39 1.08 -1.80
N VAL A 516 -13.19 1.52 -2.19
CA VAL A 516 -13.00 2.34 -3.39
C VAL A 516 -13.53 1.61 -4.61
N ASN A 517 -14.32 2.31 -5.41
CA ASN A 517 -14.77 1.79 -6.70
C ASN A 517 -13.57 1.74 -7.67
N THR A 518 -13.03 0.54 -7.88
CA THR A 518 -11.83 0.29 -8.69
C THR A 518 -12.00 0.73 -10.14
N SER A 519 -13.20 0.60 -10.72
CA SER A 519 -13.49 1.11 -12.07
C SER A 519 -13.42 2.64 -12.14
N LYS A 520 -14.02 3.37 -11.19
CA LYS A 520 -13.92 4.84 -11.10
C LYS A 520 -12.47 5.29 -10.89
N LEU A 521 -11.72 4.61 -10.02
CA LEU A 521 -10.32 4.89 -9.75
C LEU A 521 -9.45 4.64 -10.99
N THR A 522 -9.59 3.48 -11.64
CA THR A 522 -8.89 3.15 -12.90
C THR A 522 -9.15 4.21 -13.95
N LYS A 523 -10.42 4.57 -14.17
CA LYS A 523 -10.79 5.60 -15.15
C LYS A 523 -10.09 6.92 -14.82
N SER A 524 -10.05 7.31 -13.55
CA SER A 524 -9.46 8.57 -13.11
C SER A 524 -7.94 8.59 -13.23
N LEU A 525 -7.25 7.53 -12.80
CA LEU A 525 -5.81 7.36 -12.98
C LEU A 525 -5.43 7.31 -14.46
N ARG A 526 -6.18 6.61 -15.30
CA ARG A 526 -5.91 6.54 -16.75
C ARG A 526 -6.08 7.89 -17.42
N LEU A 527 -7.16 8.62 -17.09
CA LEU A 527 -7.39 9.96 -17.61
C LEU A 527 -6.30 10.92 -17.14
N ALA A 528 -5.90 10.85 -15.86
CA ALA A 528 -4.77 11.62 -15.34
C ALA A 528 -3.46 11.24 -16.06
N ALA A 529 -3.17 9.95 -16.25
CA ALA A 529 -2.02 9.50 -17.03
C ALA A 529 -2.05 10.04 -18.45
N LYS A 530 -3.19 9.96 -19.17
CA LYS A 530 -3.33 10.48 -20.53
C LYS A 530 -3.10 11.99 -20.58
N GLN A 531 -3.60 12.71 -19.58
CA GLN A 531 -3.41 14.16 -19.43
C GLN A 531 -1.95 14.52 -19.10
N LEU A 532 -1.25 13.67 -18.34
CA LEU A 532 0.13 13.89 -17.90
C LEU A 532 1.18 13.37 -18.88
N SER A 533 0.86 12.37 -19.69
CA SER A 533 1.77 11.72 -20.64
C SER A 533 2.03 12.54 -21.91
N LYS A 534 1.86 13.87 -21.86
CA LYS A 534 2.15 14.91 -22.88
C LYS A 534 2.83 14.35 -24.13
N ASN A 535 2.07 14.06 -25.19
CA ASN A 535 2.59 13.63 -26.50
C ASN A 535 3.74 12.59 -26.48
N GLY A 536 3.77 11.70 -25.47
CA GLY A 536 4.77 10.64 -25.34
C GLY A 536 6.09 11.01 -24.66
N LEU A 537 6.27 12.20 -24.05
CA LEU A 537 7.61 12.65 -23.61
C LEU A 537 7.75 13.29 -22.21
N VAL A 538 6.74 13.28 -21.33
CA VAL A 538 6.97 13.69 -19.93
C VAL A 538 6.76 12.52 -18.99
N GLU A 539 7.88 11.97 -18.53
CA GLU A 539 7.92 11.03 -17.42
C GLU A 539 7.33 11.73 -16.18
N VAL A 540 6.20 11.23 -15.68
CA VAL A 540 5.56 11.76 -14.47
C VAL A 540 6.60 11.71 -13.35
N ASP A 541 6.98 12.86 -12.80
CA ASP A 541 7.85 12.92 -11.62
C ASP A 541 7.14 12.24 -10.46
N GLY A 542 7.56 10.99 -10.22
CA GLY A 542 6.99 10.12 -9.21
C GLY A 542 7.00 10.72 -7.81
N LYS A 543 8.08 11.42 -7.45
CA LYS A 543 8.23 12.06 -6.14
C LYS A 543 7.25 13.21 -6.00
N LYS A 544 7.12 14.03 -7.04
CA LYS A 544 6.17 15.15 -7.05
C LYS A 544 4.72 14.65 -6.97
N LEU A 545 4.40 13.55 -7.64
CA LEU A 545 3.08 12.92 -7.57
C LEU A 545 2.75 12.41 -6.17
N VAL A 546 3.61 11.59 -5.57
CA VAL A 546 3.37 11.06 -4.21
C VAL A 546 3.25 12.20 -3.19
N SER A 547 4.14 13.19 -3.27
CA SER A 547 4.11 14.36 -2.39
C SER A 547 2.79 15.14 -2.53
N SER A 548 2.30 15.32 -3.77
CA SER A 548 1.04 16.03 -4.03
C SER A 548 -0.17 15.22 -3.54
N ILE A 549 -0.17 13.90 -3.74
CA ILE A 549 -1.20 12.98 -3.22
C ILE A 549 -1.23 13.02 -1.69
N LYS A 550 -0.07 13.03 -1.02
CA LYS A 550 -0.01 13.23 0.43
C LYS A 550 -0.71 14.53 0.85
N GLY A 551 -0.50 15.61 0.10
CA GLY A 551 -1.20 16.88 0.29
C GLY A 551 -2.71 16.77 0.11
N VAL A 552 -3.18 15.98 -0.86
CA VAL A 552 -4.61 15.67 -1.04
C VAL A 552 -5.16 14.97 0.19
N THR A 553 -4.55 13.86 0.58
CA THR A 553 -4.97 13.04 1.73
C THR A 553 -5.03 13.86 3.02
N GLU A 554 -3.98 14.62 3.33
CA GLU A 554 -3.94 15.51 4.49
C GLU A 554 -4.99 16.63 4.40
N GLY A 555 -5.23 17.16 3.20
CA GLY A 555 -6.16 18.25 2.96
C GLY A 555 -7.62 17.84 3.15
N ILE A 556 -8.04 16.73 2.53
CA ILE A 556 -9.42 16.24 2.63
C ILE A 556 -9.76 15.68 4.01
N LYS A 557 -8.78 15.19 4.78
CA LYS A 557 -8.99 14.77 6.17
C LYS A 557 -9.28 15.97 7.07
N LYS A 558 -8.70 17.13 6.77
CA LYS A 558 -8.83 18.37 7.55
C LYS A 558 -9.92 19.32 7.05
N THR A 559 -10.62 19.00 5.96
CA THR A 559 -11.65 19.89 5.39
C THR A 559 -12.87 19.99 6.30
N ASP A 560 -13.42 21.19 6.43
CA ASP A 560 -14.70 21.50 7.08
C ASP A 560 -15.90 21.44 6.10
N TRP A 561 -15.66 20.99 4.86
CA TRP A 561 -16.68 20.78 3.84
C TRP A 561 -16.64 19.32 3.34
N PRO A 562 -17.49 18.42 3.91
CA PRO A 562 -17.48 16.98 3.61
C PRO A 562 -17.58 16.65 2.12
N SER A 563 -18.37 17.40 1.36
CA SER A 563 -18.51 17.26 -0.11
C SER A 563 -17.18 17.29 -0.85
N VAL A 564 -16.19 18.05 -0.36
CA VAL A 564 -14.84 18.13 -0.98
C VAL A 564 -14.11 16.80 -0.92
N ARG A 565 -14.43 15.92 0.03
CA ARG A 565 -13.81 14.59 0.13
C ARG A 565 -14.09 13.74 -1.10
N LYS A 566 -15.22 13.97 -1.79
CA LYS A 566 -15.64 13.23 -2.99
C LYS A 566 -14.76 13.49 -4.22
N ILE A 567 -14.00 14.59 -4.25
CA ILE A 567 -13.13 14.91 -5.40
C ILE A 567 -11.76 14.26 -5.30
N ALA A 568 -11.42 13.64 -4.16
CA ALA A 568 -10.09 13.07 -3.90
C ALA A 568 -9.61 12.16 -5.04
N HIS A 569 -10.50 11.32 -5.56
CA HIS A 569 -10.24 10.36 -6.64
C HIS A 569 -10.62 10.87 -8.04
N SER A 570 -10.95 12.15 -8.21
CA SER A 570 -11.34 12.71 -9.51
C SER A 570 -10.12 12.91 -10.44
N PRO A 571 -10.27 12.75 -11.76
CA PRO A 571 -9.16 12.93 -12.71
C PRO A 571 -8.54 14.33 -12.63
N VAL A 572 -9.38 15.36 -12.51
CA VAL A 572 -8.95 16.76 -12.42
C VAL A 572 -8.20 17.06 -11.12
N THR A 573 -8.50 16.35 -10.03
CA THR A 573 -7.75 16.54 -8.79
C THR A 573 -6.36 15.90 -8.93
N LEU A 574 -6.28 14.66 -9.41
CA LEU A 574 -5.01 13.95 -9.61
C LEU A 574 -4.02 14.73 -10.50
N THR A 575 -4.51 15.36 -11.57
CA THR A 575 -3.68 16.19 -12.45
C THR A 575 -3.39 17.56 -11.84
N GLY A 576 -4.42 18.28 -11.38
CA GLY A 576 -4.29 19.65 -10.87
C GLY A 576 -3.41 19.77 -9.64
N VAL A 577 -3.35 18.74 -8.79
CA VAL A 577 -2.53 18.75 -7.57
C VAL A 577 -1.03 18.77 -7.87
N LEU A 578 -0.60 18.32 -9.05
CA LEU A 578 0.81 18.39 -9.45
C LEU A 578 1.26 19.83 -9.70
N SER A 579 0.37 20.68 -10.18
CA SER A 579 0.65 22.11 -10.35
C SER A 579 0.60 22.84 -9.01
N ALA A 580 -0.32 22.46 -8.12
CA ALA A 580 -0.43 23.04 -6.78
C ALA A 580 0.70 22.60 -5.83
N GLY A 581 1.25 21.39 -6.01
CA GLY A 581 2.17 20.73 -5.09
C GLY A 581 1.51 20.36 -3.75
N ARG A 582 2.26 19.71 -2.86
CA ARG A 582 1.76 19.20 -1.55
C ARG A 582 1.06 20.26 -0.71
N GLN A 583 1.75 21.38 -0.44
CA GLN A 583 1.22 22.43 0.45
C GLN A 583 0.02 23.15 -0.19
N GLY A 584 0.07 23.39 -1.50
CA GLY A 584 -1.04 24.00 -2.24
C GLY A 584 -2.27 23.10 -2.22
N ALA A 585 -2.12 21.82 -2.56
CA ALA A 585 -3.20 20.84 -2.50
C ALA A 585 -3.82 20.75 -1.10
N GLN A 586 -2.98 20.62 -0.07
CA GLN A 586 -3.43 20.58 1.32
C GLN A 586 -4.22 21.83 1.71
N LYS A 587 -3.71 23.03 1.39
CA LYS A 587 -4.40 24.29 1.71
C LYS A 587 -5.72 24.43 0.95
N ILE A 588 -5.75 24.15 -0.35
CA ILE A 588 -6.96 24.25 -1.17
C ILE A 588 -8.06 23.36 -0.60
N LEU A 589 -7.70 22.13 -0.22
CA LEU A 589 -8.68 21.13 0.23
C LEU A 589 -9.07 21.34 1.70
N SER A 590 -8.13 21.64 2.59
CA SER A 590 -8.41 21.86 4.03
C SER A 590 -9.10 23.19 4.32
N ARG A 591 -8.81 24.24 3.53
CA ARG A 591 -9.42 25.57 3.69
C ARG A 591 -10.49 25.83 2.64
N SER A 592 -11.17 24.77 2.19
CA SER A 592 -12.11 24.79 1.07
C SER A 592 -13.17 25.88 1.20
N ARG A 593 -13.74 26.10 2.39
CA ARG A 593 -14.73 27.16 2.66
C ARG A 593 -14.17 28.58 2.67
N ASN A 594 -12.84 28.71 2.70
CA ASN A 594 -12.11 29.96 2.77
C ASN A 594 -11.63 30.52 1.43
N LEU A 595 -11.80 29.77 0.36
CA LEU A 595 -11.43 30.16 -0.98
C LEU A 595 -12.50 31.07 -1.60
N ARG A 596 -12.15 31.80 -2.66
CA ARG A 596 -13.10 32.58 -3.49
C ARG A 596 -13.56 31.84 -4.74
N MET A 597 -13.06 30.62 -4.93
CA MET A 597 -13.45 29.66 -5.96
C MET A 597 -13.49 28.29 -5.32
N SER A 598 -14.37 27.41 -5.83
CA SER A 598 -14.47 26.07 -5.28
C SER A 598 -13.16 25.28 -5.51
N PRO A 599 -12.80 24.35 -4.60
CA PRO A 599 -11.65 23.47 -4.81
C PRO A 599 -11.70 22.73 -6.15
N LEU A 600 -12.88 22.27 -6.56
CA LEU A 600 -13.09 21.60 -7.84
C LEU A 600 -12.80 22.55 -9.01
N SER A 601 -13.28 23.79 -8.95
CA SER A 601 -12.98 24.83 -9.93
C SER A 601 -11.48 25.07 -10.09
N ILE A 602 -10.76 25.19 -8.97
CA ILE A 602 -9.31 25.41 -8.98
C ILE A 602 -8.58 24.21 -9.61
N MET A 603 -8.91 22.98 -9.21
CA MET A 603 -8.28 21.77 -9.75
C MET A 603 -8.54 21.59 -11.25
N ALA A 604 -9.75 21.91 -11.72
CA ALA A 604 -10.09 21.88 -13.14
C ALA A 604 -9.29 22.90 -13.97
N ILE A 605 -9.16 24.13 -13.46
CA ILE A 605 -8.37 25.20 -14.08
C ILE A 605 -6.87 24.83 -14.14
N LEU A 606 -6.31 24.32 -13.05
CA LEU A 606 -4.90 23.88 -13.01
C LEU A 606 -4.65 22.73 -14.00
N THR A 607 -5.56 21.75 -14.03
CA THR A 607 -5.50 20.64 -14.97
C THR A 607 -5.51 21.14 -16.42
N TYR A 608 -6.41 22.07 -16.75
CA TYR A 608 -6.48 22.66 -18.09
C TYR A 608 -5.16 23.32 -18.49
N LEU A 609 -4.63 24.22 -17.66
CA LEU A 609 -3.38 24.91 -17.97
C LEU A 609 -2.19 23.96 -18.07
N GLU A 610 -2.10 22.93 -17.22
CA GLU A 610 -1.01 21.95 -17.27
C GLU A 610 -1.04 21.11 -18.56
N THR A 611 -2.24 20.74 -19.02
CA THR A 611 -2.39 20.00 -20.29
C THR A 611 -2.04 20.83 -21.53
N ARG A 612 -2.10 22.17 -21.46
CA ARG A 612 -1.67 23.09 -22.52
C ARG A 612 -0.24 23.61 -22.32
N ASN A 613 0.40 23.28 -21.20
CA ASN A 613 1.80 23.63 -20.90
C ASN A 613 2.75 22.66 -21.62
N VAL A 614 2.72 22.70 -22.95
CA VAL A 614 3.42 21.81 -23.89
C VAL A 614 3.92 22.60 -25.09
N ASP A 615 4.91 22.07 -25.82
CA ASP A 615 5.37 22.68 -27.08
C ASP A 615 4.35 22.46 -28.22
N THR A 616 3.70 21.29 -28.23
CA THR A 616 2.69 20.93 -29.22
C THR A 616 1.50 20.26 -28.54
N CYS A 617 0.29 20.57 -28.99
CA CYS A 617 -0.92 19.86 -28.58
C CYS A 617 -1.00 18.48 -29.25
N SER A 618 -1.81 17.58 -28.69
CA SER A 618 -2.10 16.29 -29.33
C SER A 618 -3.02 16.49 -30.54
N ASN A 619 -2.76 15.76 -31.63
CA ASN A 619 -3.64 15.74 -32.81
C ASN A 619 -5.06 15.20 -32.51
N GLN A 620 -5.29 14.62 -31.32
CA GLN A 620 -6.60 14.09 -30.89
C GLN A 620 -7.54 15.17 -30.34
N ASP A 621 -7.05 16.38 -30.04
CA ASP A 621 -7.87 17.50 -29.56
C ASP A 621 -7.73 18.67 -30.54
N PRO A 622 -8.65 18.81 -31.52
CA PRO A 622 -8.51 19.76 -32.62
C PRO A 622 -8.62 21.22 -32.19
N ILE A 623 -9.22 21.50 -31.03
CA ILE A 623 -9.32 22.86 -30.47
C ILE A 623 -8.12 23.22 -29.60
N CYS A 624 -7.29 22.24 -29.20
CA CYS A 624 -6.15 22.48 -28.32
C CYS A 624 -5.13 23.42 -28.96
N LYS A 625 -4.72 24.44 -28.21
CA LYS A 625 -3.59 25.32 -28.55
C LYS A 625 -2.56 25.27 -27.43
N PRO A 626 -1.25 25.16 -27.72
CA PRO A 626 -0.24 25.22 -26.69
C PRO A 626 -0.14 26.62 -26.10
N LEU A 627 0.22 26.70 -24.82
CA LEU A 627 0.57 27.97 -24.18
C LEU A 627 1.83 28.57 -24.83
N GLU A 628 1.82 29.88 -25.07
CA GLU A 628 2.97 30.63 -25.59
C GLU A 628 4.19 30.44 -24.67
N LEU A 629 5.40 30.38 -25.24
CA LEU A 629 6.62 30.05 -24.49
C LEU A 629 6.82 30.95 -23.25
N ARG A 630 6.65 32.28 -23.41
CA ARG A 630 6.76 33.24 -22.30
C ARG A 630 5.73 33.00 -21.20
N VAL A 631 4.54 32.49 -21.54
CA VAL A 631 3.52 32.11 -20.56
C VAL A 631 3.94 30.84 -19.81
N ARG A 632 4.48 29.84 -20.52
CA ARG A 632 4.95 28.59 -19.94
C ARG A 632 6.10 28.80 -18.95
N GLU A 633 6.99 29.75 -19.22
CA GLU A 633 8.12 30.09 -18.33
C GLU A 633 7.68 30.81 -17.04
N GLU A 634 6.66 31.67 -17.11
CA GLU A 634 6.17 32.41 -15.94
C GLU A 634 5.10 31.65 -15.13
N LEU A 635 4.39 30.69 -15.75
CA LEU A 635 3.29 29.95 -15.12
C LEU A 635 3.70 29.24 -13.81
N PRO A 636 4.85 28.54 -13.71
CA PRO A 636 5.31 27.96 -12.45
C PRO A 636 5.54 28.99 -11.34
N LYS A 637 6.02 30.20 -11.69
CA LYS A 637 6.21 31.30 -10.73
C LYS A 637 4.87 31.83 -10.24
N LEU A 638 3.87 31.92 -11.13
CA LEU A 638 2.51 32.28 -10.78
C LEU A 638 1.86 31.23 -9.85
N TYR A 639 2.05 29.94 -10.13
CA TYR A 639 1.61 28.86 -9.22
C TYR A 639 2.28 28.98 -7.85
N ALA A 640 3.59 29.20 -7.79
CA ALA A 640 4.27 29.40 -6.52
C ALA A 640 3.64 30.56 -5.72
N ARG A 641 3.44 31.74 -6.35
CA ARG A 641 2.81 32.89 -5.69
C ARG A 641 1.36 32.62 -5.22
N ALA A 642 0.63 31.74 -5.90
CA ALA A 642 -0.73 31.36 -5.52
C ALA A 642 -0.79 30.35 -4.35
N PHE A 643 0.23 29.50 -4.19
CA PHE A 643 0.16 28.32 -3.30
C PHE A 643 1.20 28.29 -2.17
N THR A 644 2.35 28.93 -2.33
CA THR A 644 3.41 28.96 -1.30
C THR A 644 3.33 30.24 -0.47
N PRO A 645 3.26 30.14 0.86
CA PRO A 645 3.59 31.29 1.69
C PRO A 645 5.12 31.44 1.62
N SER A 646 5.58 32.41 0.82
CA SER A 646 7.00 32.82 0.66
C SER A 646 8.01 31.72 0.27
N LEU A 647 8.29 31.61 -1.03
CA LEU A 647 9.53 31.00 -1.54
C LEU A 647 10.20 31.91 -2.59
N VAL A 648 10.43 33.18 -2.25
CA VAL A 648 11.45 34.03 -2.90
C VAL A 648 11.95 35.05 -1.88
N GLN A 649 13.22 34.89 -1.49
CA GLN A 649 14.21 35.87 -1.01
C GLN A 649 13.94 36.72 0.24
N ASP A 650 14.80 36.50 1.25
CA ASP A 650 15.62 37.42 2.08
C ASP A 650 15.26 38.89 2.37
N ASP A 651 14.20 39.49 1.84
CA ASP A 651 13.84 40.85 2.21
C ASP A 651 12.58 40.89 3.08
N LYS A 652 12.78 41.50 4.25
CA LYS A 652 11.79 41.81 5.28
C LYS A 652 10.62 42.60 4.68
N GLU A 653 9.58 41.96 4.13
CA GLU A 653 8.35 42.69 3.81
C GLU A 653 7.08 41.79 3.74
N TYR A 654 6.28 41.88 4.80
CA TYR A 654 4.82 41.65 4.86
C TYR A 654 4.21 40.56 3.95
N VAL A 655 4.19 39.32 4.45
CA VAL A 655 3.36 38.23 3.92
C VAL A 655 1.92 38.41 4.45
N SER A 656 0.97 38.76 3.58
CA SER A 656 -0.44 38.81 3.94
C SER A 656 -1.26 37.88 3.04
N ALA A 657 -2.18 37.14 3.66
CA ALA A 657 -3.11 36.19 3.04
C ALA A 657 -4.00 36.78 1.91
N TYR A 658 -3.92 38.09 1.64
CA TYR A 658 -4.69 38.78 0.61
C TYR A 658 -4.17 38.55 -0.82
N ARG A 659 -2.87 38.25 -1.00
CA ARG A 659 -2.25 38.10 -2.33
C ARG A 659 -2.55 36.75 -2.99
N GLU A 660 -2.69 35.68 -2.21
CA GLU A 660 -2.97 34.31 -2.72
C GLU A 660 -4.26 34.27 -3.57
N SER A 661 -5.33 34.93 -3.12
CA SER A 661 -6.61 35.00 -3.86
C SER A 661 -6.52 35.77 -5.18
N GLY A 662 -5.64 36.76 -5.27
CA GLY A 662 -5.40 37.53 -6.50
C GLY A 662 -4.74 36.68 -7.57
N TYR A 663 -3.67 35.97 -7.21
CA TYR A 663 -2.97 35.06 -8.12
C TYR A 663 -3.84 33.88 -8.54
N LEU A 664 -4.68 33.34 -7.65
CA LEU A 664 -5.68 32.33 -8.02
C LEU A 664 -6.66 32.84 -9.07
N PHE A 665 -7.16 34.08 -8.93
CA PHE A 665 -8.02 34.69 -9.93
C PHE A 665 -7.28 34.94 -11.26
N GLN A 666 -6.00 35.29 -11.21
CA GLN A 666 -5.17 35.40 -12.41
C GLN A 666 -4.99 34.08 -13.14
N ILE A 667 -4.75 32.99 -12.42
CA ILE A 667 -4.70 31.64 -12.98
C ILE A 667 -6.05 31.29 -13.65
N ALA A 668 -7.18 31.63 -13.02
CA ALA A 668 -8.50 31.41 -13.59
C ALA A 668 -8.74 32.22 -14.87
N MET A 669 -8.37 33.51 -14.86
CA MET A 669 -8.51 34.38 -16.03
C MET A 669 -7.56 34.01 -17.17
N LEU A 670 -6.37 33.49 -16.85
CA LEU A 670 -5.46 32.93 -17.84
C LEU A 670 -6.12 31.75 -18.56
N ALA A 671 -6.71 30.82 -17.82
CA ALA A 671 -7.46 29.71 -18.41
C ALA A 671 -8.66 30.20 -19.24
N ALA A 672 -9.41 31.19 -18.75
CA ALA A 672 -10.54 31.76 -19.47
C ALA A 672 -10.14 32.41 -20.80
N ARG A 673 -9.04 33.18 -20.81
CA ARG A 673 -8.54 33.84 -22.03
C ARG A 673 -7.90 32.88 -23.00
N HIS A 674 -7.14 31.91 -22.49
CA HIS A 674 -6.58 30.88 -23.33
C HIS A 674 -7.67 30.00 -23.97
N LEU A 675 -8.71 29.62 -23.21
CA LEU A 675 -9.84 28.88 -23.76
C LEU A 675 -10.62 29.69 -24.79
N GLN A 676 -10.80 31.00 -24.58
CA GLN A 676 -11.41 31.88 -25.57
C GLN A 676 -10.65 31.81 -26.90
N TYR A 677 -9.31 31.83 -26.86
CA TYR A 677 -8.46 31.68 -28.05
C TYR A 677 -8.59 30.29 -28.70
N GLU A 678 -8.64 29.21 -27.91
CA GLU A 678 -8.89 27.85 -28.44
C GLU A 678 -10.22 27.76 -29.18
N ILE A 679 -11.28 28.40 -28.65
CA ILE A 679 -12.63 28.38 -29.22
C ILE A 679 -12.74 29.30 -30.44
N SER A 680 -12.22 30.53 -30.34
CA SER A 680 -12.35 31.52 -31.42
C SER A 680 -11.39 31.24 -32.58
N GLY A 681 -10.21 30.69 -32.29
CA GLY A 681 -9.11 30.55 -33.25
C GLY A 681 -8.52 31.88 -33.71
N LEU A 682 -8.97 33.00 -33.14
CA LEU A 682 -8.59 34.35 -33.56
C LEU A 682 -7.22 34.72 -32.96
N PRO A 683 -6.19 35.05 -33.76
CA PRO A 683 -4.86 35.35 -33.23
C PRO A 683 -4.84 36.51 -32.23
N GLU A 684 -5.79 37.46 -32.32
CA GLU A 684 -5.91 38.59 -31.38
C GLU A 684 -6.29 38.17 -29.94
N ASP A 685 -6.96 37.03 -29.77
CA ASP A 685 -7.35 36.49 -28.46
C ASP A 685 -6.20 35.73 -27.79
N ARG A 686 -5.12 35.44 -28.53
CA ARG A 686 -3.98 34.67 -28.03
C ARG A 686 -3.33 35.36 -26.84
N VAL A 687 -3.12 34.61 -25.77
CA VAL A 687 -2.35 35.06 -24.60
C VAL A 687 -0.86 34.97 -24.92
N VAL A 688 -0.17 36.10 -24.95
CA VAL A 688 1.23 36.19 -25.39
C VAL A 688 2.22 36.33 -24.22
N ALA A 689 1.76 36.82 -23.07
CA ALA A 689 2.56 36.92 -21.85
C ALA A 689 1.68 37.02 -20.60
N ILE A 690 2.26 36.69 -19.45
CA ILE A 690 1.71 36.96 -18.11
C ILE A 690 2.77 37.65 -17.26
N GLU A 691 2.35 38.40 -16.24
CA GLU A 691 3.27 39.09 -15.31
C GLU A 691 4.31 39.98 -16.02
N ALA A 692 3.94 40.56 -17.17
CA ALA A 692 4.86 41.14 -18.14
C ALA A 692 5.23 42.60 -17.79
N PRO A 693 6.50 42.94 -17.57
CA PRO A 693 6.93 44.32 -17.38
C PRO A 693 6.84 45.11 -18.70
N ARG A 694 6.23 46.29 -18.65
CA ARG A 694 6.07 47.22 -19.78
C ARG A 694 6.62 48.60 -19.39
N PRO A 695 7.48 49.20 -20.24
CA PRO A 695 7.99 50.54 -19.99
C PRO A 695 6.90 51.58 -20.28
N ILE A 696 6.73 52.53 -19.37
CA ILE A 696 5.83 53.69 -19.49
C ILE A 696 6.68 54.94 -19.35
N LYS A 697 6.67 55.78 -20.40
CA LYS A 697 7.27 57.11 -20.36
C LYS A 697 6.20 58.13 -19.98
N LEU A 698 6.53 59.01 -19.05
CA LEU A 698 5.68 60.16 -18.69
C LEU A 698 6.26 61.45 -19.29
N PHE A 699 5.39 62.40 -19.57
CA PHE A 699 5.70 63.65 -20.25
C PHE A 699 5.21 64.86 -19.45
N LYS A 700 5.87 66.01 -19.64
CA LYS A 700 5.42 67.32 -19.15
C LYS A 700 5.44 68.36 -20.26
N TYR A 701 4.63 69.41 -20.15
CA TYR A 701 4.66 70.51 -21.11
C TYR A 701 5.63 71.61 -20.67
N ASN A 702 6.55 71.96 -21.58
CA ASN A 702 7.36 73.17 -21.54
C ASN A 702 7.34 73.82 -22.94
N ARG A 703 6.25 74.52 -23.28
CA ARG A 703 5.87 74.98 -24.64
C ARG A 703 5.64 73.85 -25.68
N ARG A 704 6.35 72.73 -25.57
CA ARG A 704 6.17 71.43 -26.24
C ARG A 704 6.14 70.31 -25.19
N ALA A 705 5.63 69.13 -25.52
CA ALA A 705 5.77 67.97 -24.63
C ALA A 705 7.24 67.51 -24.59
N ILE A 706 7.77 67.21 -23.40
CA ILE A 706 9.10 66.65 -23.20
C ILE A 706 9.02 65.46 -22.24
N PRO A 707 9.78 64.37 -22.47
CA PRO A 707 9.82 63.24 -21.55
C PRO A 707 10.42 63.66 -20.21
N LEU A 708 9.99 63.05 -19.11
CA LEU A 708 10.58 63.29 -17.78
C LEU A 708 12.01 62.73 -17.63
N GLY A 709 12.51 61.97 -18.61
CA GLY A 709 13.79 61.26 -18.54
C GLY A 709 13.74 59.95 -17.76
N GLU A 710 12.78 59.79 -16.84
CA GLU A 710 12.51 58.55 -16.13
C GLU A 710 11.56 57.63 -16.92
N THR A 711 11.90 56.34 -17.00
CA THR A 711 11.01 55.30 -17.52
C THR A 711 10.45 54.50 -16.36
N PHE A 712 9.12 54.44 -16.27
CA PHE A 712 8.41 53.70 -15.23
C PHE A 712 8.11 52.28 -15.70
N THR A 713 8.28 51.29 -14.84
CA THR A 713 7.85 49.92 -15.14
C THR A 713 6.43 49.68 -14.68
N ARG A 714 5.57 49.22 -15.60
CA ARG A 714 4.22 48.71 -15.34
C ARG A 714 4.21 47.21 -15.59
N LYS A 715 4.02 46.41 -14.54
CA LYS A 715 3.91 44.95 -14.66
C LYS A 715 2.46 44.56 -14.90
N VAL A 716 2.11 44.04 -16.07
CA VAL A 716 0.74 43.70 -16.48
C VAL A 716 0.44 42.22 -16.21
N ASP A 717 -0.73 41.91 -15.64
CA ASP A 717 -1.07 40.53 -15.23
C ASP A 717 -1.18 39.56 -16.41
N ILE A 718 -1.92 39.92 -17.46
CA ILE A 718 -2.07 39.12 -18.70
C ILE A 718 -2.00 40.05 -19.91
N VAL A 719 -1.29 39.64 -20.96
CA VAL A 719 -1.19 40.36 -22.23
C VAL A 719 -1.76 39.49 -23.35
N LEU A 720 -2.71 40.04 -24.11
CA LEU A 720 -3.22 39.43 -25.34
C LEU A 720 -2.54 40.08 -26.56
N ALA A 721 -2.42 39.32 -27.65
CA ALA A 721 -1.80 39.80 -28.89
C ALA A 721 -2.49 41.03 -29.50
N GLY A 722 -3.82 41.16 -29.35
CA GLY A 722 -4.54 42.29 -29.94
C GLY A 722 -4.56 42.26 -31.47
N LYS A 723 -5.06 43.34 -32.09
CA LYS A 723 -5.26 43.38 -33.55
C LYS A 723 -3.91 43.54 -34.28
N ASN A 724 -3.79 42.85 -35.42
CA ASN A 724 -2.66 42.84 -36.37
C ASN A 724 -1.60 41.76 -36.07
N THR A 725 -1.68 40.67 -36.81
CA THR A 725 -1.30 39.30 -36.38
C THR A 725 0.17 38.92 -36.53
N SER A 726 1.05 39.85 -36.92
CA SER A 726 2.46 39.55 -37.24
C SER A 726 3.46 39.98 -36.16
N VAL A 727 3.08 40.89 -35.25
CA VAL A 727 4.00 41.46 -34.24
C VAL A 727 3.46 41.21 -32.84
N VAL A 728 4.06 40.25 -32.13
CA VAL A 728 3.61 39.76 -30.81
C VAL A 728 3.85 40.77 -29.68
N ASP A 729 4.69 41.78 -29.92
CA ASP A 729 5.17 42.73 -28.90
C ASP A 729 4.65 44.16 -29.05
N THR A 730 3.85 44.45 -30.09
CA THR A 730 3.20 45.75 -30.30
C THR A 730 1.70 45.54 -30.53
N ASN A 731 0.89 46.58 -30.31
CA ASN A 731 -0.58 46.52 -30.48
C ASN A 731 -1.36 45.56 -29.54
N ASN A 732 -0.72 45.15 -28.44
CA ASN A 732 -1.29 44.23 -27.48
C ASN A 732 -2.47 44.81 -26.67
N VAL A 733 -3.26 43.93 -26.07
CA VAL A 733 -4.30 44.29 -25.09
C VAL A 733 -3.84 43.89 -23.69
N TRP A 734 -3.87 44.82 -22.75
CA TRP A 734 -3.46 44.59 -21.36
C TRP A 734 -4.65 44.24 -20.49
N LEU A 735 -4.55 43.15 -19.73
CA LEU A 735 -5.56 42.76 -18.76
C LEU A 735 -4.99 42.88 -17.35
N GLU A 736 -5.70 43.59 -16.50
CA GLU A 736 -5.41 43.73 -15.07
C GLU A 736 -6.50 43.06 -14.24
N LEU A 737 -6.14 42.37 -13.17
CA LEU A 737 -7.04 41.46 -12.48
C LEU A 737 -7.14 41.78 -10.99
N LYS A 738 -8.33 42.15 -10.54
CA LYS A 738 -8.59 42.55 -9.16
C LYS A 738 -9.54 41.57 -8.48
N SER A 739 -8.99 40.69 -7.64
CA SER A 739 -9.79 39.92 -6.68
C SER A 739 -9.78 40.64 -5.34
N TYR A 740 -10.72 41.57 -5.12
CA TYR A 740 -10.81 42.35 -3.89
C TYR A 740 -12.11 42.08 -3.14
N LYS A 741 -12.00 41.97 -1.81
CA LYS A 741 -13.15 42.06 -0.92
C LYS A 741 -13.72 43.47 -1.02
N TYR A 742 -15.03 43.57 -1.27
CA TYR A 742 -15.75 44.83 -1.22
C TYR A 742 -15.71 45.42 0.19
N GLN A 743 -15.41 46.72 0.27
CA GLN A 743 -15.36 47.48 1.52
C GLN A 743 -16.57 48.41 1.56
N SER A 744 -17.54 48.11 2.43
CA SER A 744 -18.69 48.99 2.66
C SER A 744 -18.29 50.26 3.43
N ASN A 745 -17.21 50.21 4.21
CA ASN A 745 -16.65 51.38 4.86
C ASN A 745 -16.02 52.32 3.83
N LYS A 746 -16.54 53.55 3.74
CA LYS A 746 -16.11 54.57 2.79
C LYS A 746 -14.62 54.91 2.91
N THR A 747 -14.11 55.09 4.13
CA THR A 747 -12.70 55.43 4.37
C THR A 747 -11.76 54.32 3.86
N THR A 748 -12.10 53.05 4.13
CA THR A 748 -11.31 51.91 3.65
C THR A 748 -11.40 51.77 2.13
N PHE A 749 -12.60 51.94 1.55
CA PHE A 749 -12.78 51.96 0.10
C PHE A 749 -11.92 53.04 -0.56
N GLU A 750 -11.98 54.27 -0.06
CA GLU A 750 -11.21 55.41 -0.58
C GLU A 750 -9.70 55.17 -0.46
N SER A 751 -9.24 54.44 0.56
CA SER A 751 -7.82 54.10 0.70
C SER A 751 -7.29 53.22 -0.44
N TYR A 752 -8.09 52.28 -0.96
CA TYR A 752 -7.69 51.39 -2.07
C TYR A 752 -7.64 52.08 -3.42
N TRP A 753 -8.48 53.10 -3.61
CA TRP A 753 -8.65 53.84 -4.86
C TRP A 753 -8.14 55.27 -4.79
N LYS A 754 -7.35 55.58 -3.74
CA LYS A 754 -6.81 56.90 -3.47
C LYS A 754 -6.03 57.39 -4.69
N GLN A 755 -6.25 58.65 -5.04
CA GLN A 755 -5.49 59.31 -6.10
C GLN A 755 -4.00 59.24 -5.81
N TRP A 756 -3.26 58.74 -6.79
CA TRP A 756 -1.81 58.71 -6.74
C TRP A 756 -1.23 60.12 -6.84
N ASN A 757 -0.07 60.33 -6.21
CA ASN A 757 0.73 61.54 -6.36
C ASN A 757 2.00 61.16 -7.12
N ILE A 758 2.16 61.69 -8.34
CA ILE A 758 3.26 61.33 -9.25
C ILE A 758 4.63 61.57 -8.60
N ASN A 759 4.72 62.58 -7.73
CA ASN A 759 5.97 62.93 -7.04
C ASN A 759 6.30 61.98 -5.87
N LYS A 760 5.53 60.90 -5.67
CA LYS A 760 5.76 59.89 -4.64
C LYS A 760 5.85 58.50 -5.28
N SER A 761 6.82 57.70 -4.85
CA SER A 761 7.03 56.31 -5.32
C SER A 761 5.98 55.30 -4.84
N THR A 762 4.87 55.75 -4.24
CA THR A 762 3.87 54.85 -3.64
C THR A 762 3.08 54.08 -4.69
N TYR A 763 3.11 52.75 -4.60
CA TYR A 763 2.23 51.85 -5.35
C TYR A 763 0.75 52.10 -5.02
N SER A 764 -0.13 52.10 -6.04
CA SER A 764 -1.59 52.20 -5.85
C SER A 764 -2.35 51.76 -7.11
N ASN A 765 -3.61 51.32 -6.96
CA ASN A 765 -4.47 50.97 -8.09
C ASN A 765 -4.70 52.17 -9.04
N HIS A 766 -4.75 53.38 -8.49
CA HIS A 766 -4.90 54.60 -9.29
C HIS A 766 -3.69 54.84 -10.21
N ARG A 767 -2.47 54.55 -9.71
CA ARG A 767 -1.24 54.62 -10.50
C ARG A 767 -1.25 53.63 -11.66
N GLU A 768 -1.59 52.36 -11.39
CA GLU A 768 -1.65 51.33 -12.44
C GLU A 768 -2.68 51.68 -13.51
N PHE A 769 -3.89 52.08 -13.11
CA PHE A 769 -4.94 52.46 -14.06
C PHE A 769 -4.52 53.66 -14.90
N PHE A 770 -3.84 54.65 -14.30
CA PHE A 770 -3.30 55.79 -15.03
C PHE A 770 -2.20 55.36 -16.01
N PHE A 771 -1.32 54.45 -15.63
CA PHE A 771 -0.29 53.90 -16.53
C PHE A 771 -0.86 53.11 -17.69
N ASP A 772 -1.91 52.32 -17.47
CA ASP A 772 -2.59 51.59 -18.54
C ASP A 772 -3.27 52.56 -19.52
N ARG A 773 -3.80 53.68 -19.03
CA ARG A 773 -4.29 54.77 -19.90
C ARG A 773 -3.16 55.39 -20.71
N VAL A 774 -2.05 55.76 -20.07
CA VAL A 774 -0.89 56.34 -20.79
C VAL A 774 -0.38 55.36 -21.85
N GLY A 775 -0.21 54.09 -21.50
CA GLY A 775 0.28 53.05 -22.42
C GLY A 775 -0.64 52.75 -23.60
N THR A 776 -1.92 53.12 -23.53
CA THR A 776 -2.91 52.94 -24.60
C THR A 776 -3.31 54.22 -25.32
N THR A 777 -2.74 55.35 -24.92
CA THR A 777 -3.06 56.61 -25.59
C THR A 777 -2.10 56.80 -26.76
N ASP A 778 -2.63 56.63 -27.97
CA ASP A 778 -1.99 56.98 -29.23
C ASP A 778 -1.96 58.51 -29.33
N ASN A 779 -1.00 59.13 -28.65
CA ASN A 779 -0.95 60.57 -28.50
C ASN A 779 -0.14 61.20 -29.62
N GLU A 780 -0.80 62.06 -30.40
CA GLU A 780 -0.15 63.14 -31.14
C GLU A 780 0.34 64.22 -30.15
N LEU A 781 1.38 63.90 -29.38
CA LEU A 781 1.98 64.85 -28.44
C LEU A 781 2.53 66.06 -29.21
N LYS A 782 1.89 67.23 -29.05
CA LYS A 782 2.33 68.47 -29.69
C LYS A 782 3.80 68.78 -29.42
N GLY A 783 4.62 68.69 -30.48
CA GLY A 783 6.03 69.10 -30.48
C GLY A 783 7.04 68.02 -30.09
N VAL A 784 6.67 66.74 -30.06
CA VAL A 784 7.60 65.60 -29.94
C VAL A 784 7.79 65.01 -31.34
N GLU A 785 9.04 64.84 -31.79
CA GLU A 785 9.35 64.13 -33.06
C GLU A 785 9.23 62.61 -32.91
N GLU A 786 9.46 62.08 -31.69
CA GLU A 786 9.11 60.71 -31.33
C GLU A 786 7.59 60.63 -31.08
N GLU A 787 6.90 59.80 -31.87
CA GLU A 787 5.55 59.36 -31.55
C GLU A 787 5.50 58.93 -30.08
N GLY A 788 4.47 59.36 -29.34
CA GLY A 788 4.15 58.76 -28.05
C GLY A 788 3.62 57.36 -28.31
N VAL A 789 4.50 56.44 -28.73
CA VAL A 789 4.16 55.13 -29.30
C VAL A 789 3.30 54.40 -28.28
N ALA A 790 2.00 54.32 -28.53
CA ALA A 790 1.11 53.51 -27.73
C ALA A 790 1.71 52.10 -27.65
N VAL A 791 2.02 51.66 -26.44
CA VAL A 791 2.61 50.33 -26.19
C VAL A 791 1.54 49.24 -26.05
N ALA A 792 0.27 49.64 -26.12
CA ALA A 792 -0.91 48.78 -26.17
C ALA A 792 -2.04 49.46 -26.97
N THR A 793 -2.91 48.67 -27.60
CA THR A 793 -4.10 49.17 -28.29
C THR A 793 -5.29 49.37 -27.34
N ASN A 794 -5.34 48.58 -26.27
CA ASN A 794 -6.42 48.63 -25.30
C ASN A 794 -5.97 48.05 -23.94
N PHE A 795 -6.72 48.36 -22.90
CA PHE A 795 -6.57 47.74 -21.59
C PHE A 795 -7.93 47.46 -20.97
N GLU A 796 -8.01 46.44 -20.12
CA GLU A 796 -9.21 46.02 -19.42
C GLU A 796 -8.88 45.58 -18.00
N TRP A 797 -9.73 45.96 -17.04
CA TRP A 797 -9.60 45.59 -15.64
C TRP A 797 -10.72 44.63 -15.27
N TYR A 798 -10.40 43.37 -15.01
CA TYR A 798 -11.37 42.37 -14.57
C TYR A 798 -11.43 42.30 -13.05
N PHE A 799 -12.65 42.36 -12.52
CA PHE A 799 -12.92 42.23 -11.10
C PHE A 799 -13.56 40.88 -10.84
N GLN A 800 -12.99 40.10 -9.92
CA GLN A 800 -13.61 38.84 -9.55
C GLN A 800 -14.96 39.12 -8.87
N ASP A 801 -16.02 38.62 -9.50
CA ASP A 801 -17.33 38.53 -8.88
C ASP A 801 -17.41 37.21 -8.10
N PHE A 802 -17.54 37.33 -6.78
CA PHE A 802 -17.63 36.21 -5.86
C PHE A 802 -18.48 36.61 -4.65
N LYS A 803 -19.14 35.63 -4.03
CA LYS A 803 -19.88 35.84 -2.78
C LYS A 803 -19.64 34.67 -1.83
N ARG A 804 -19.12 34.97 -0.65
CA ARG A 804 -19.00 34.06 0.50
C ARG A 804 -19.84 34.59 1.65
N ARG A 805 -20.17 33.74 2.63
CA ARG A 805 -21.05 34.09 3.78
C ARG A 805 -20.87 35.52 4.33
N ALA A 806 -19.64 35.94 4.63
CA ALA A 806 -19.36 37.24 5.24
C ALA A 806 -18.63 38.24 4.31
N ILE A 807 -18.22 37.83 3.11
CA ILE A 807 -17.40 38.66 2.21
C ILE A 807 -17.85 38.49 0.76
N ARG A 808 -17.81 39.54 -0.03
CA ARG A 808 -18.12 39.48 -1.47
C ARG A 808 -17.19 40.38 -2.27
N GLY A 809 -17.16 40.16 -3.59
CA GLY A 809 -16.53 41.03 -4.57
C GLY A 809 -17.35 42.29 -4.86
N TYR A 810 -16.85 43.08 -5.80
CA TYR A 810 -17.49 44.29 -6.29
C TYR A 810 -18.58 43.94 -7.29
N SER A 811 -19.80 44.39 -7.04
CA SER A 811 -20.91 44.34 -7.98
C SER A 811 -20.77 45.39 -9.08
N SER A 812 -21.57 45.25 -10.14
CA SER A 812 -21.61 46.21 -11.25
C SER A 812 -21.81 47.66 -10.79
N LYS A 813 -22.70 47.89 -9.81
CA LYS A 813 -22.98 49.22 -9.24
C LYS A 813 -21.79 49.81 -8.49
N GLU A 814 -21.01 48.98 -7.81
CA GLU A 814 -19.84 49.46 -7.06
C GLU A 814 -18.66 49.77 -7.98
N LEU A 815 -18.59 49.11 -9.15
CA LEU A 815 -17.64 49.48 -10.19
C LEU A 815 -17.92 50.87 -10.78
N ASP A 816 -19.15 51.38 -10.72
CA ASP A 816 -19.44 52.78 -11.08
C ASP A 816 -18.74 53.76 -10.13
N SER A 817 -18.71 53.45 -8.83
CA SER A 817 -17.96 54.22 -7.84
C SER A 817 -16.45 54.12 -8.07
N VAL A 818 -15.94 52.93 -8.41
CA VAL A 818 -14.52 52.76 -8.76
C VAL A 818 -14.17 53.60 -10.00
N ALA A 819 -15.01 53.58 -11.03
CA ALA A 819 -14.85 54.37 -12.25
C ALA A 819 -14.72 55.87 -11.97
N GLU A 820 -15.52 56.38 -11.02
CA GLU A 820 -15.46 57.78 -10.58
C GLU A 820 -14.12 58.15 -9.94
N TRP A 821 -13.46 57.22 -9.25
CA TRP A 821 -12.14 57.43 -8.65
C TRP A 821 -11.01 57.30 -9.67
N VAL A 822 -10.99 56.22 -10.45
CA VAL A 822 -9.88 55.92 -11.37
C VAL A 822 -9.85 56.85 -12.59
N ARG A 823 -10.96 57.47 -12.98
CA ARG A 823 -10.97 58.48 -14.07
C ARG A 823 -10.24 59.77 -13.72
N LYS A 824 -10.10 60.09 -12.43
CA LYS A 824 -9.48 61.34 -11.99
C LYS A 824 -8.00 61.33 -12.35
N LEU A 825 -7.44 62.47 -12.71
CA LEU A 825 -6.00 62.58 -12.94
C LEU A 825 -5.22 62.47 -11.62
N PRO A 826 -3.99 61.90 -11.65
CA PRO A 826 -3.08 61.93 -10.50
C PRO A 826 -2.78 63.36 -10.03
N LYS A 827 -2.40 63.49 -8.77
CA LYS A 827 -1.89 64.75 -8.22
C LYS A 827 -0.48 65.00 -8.74
N SER A 828 -0.24 66.17 -9.33
CA SER A 828 1.07 66.62 -9.79
C SER A 828 1.14 68.15 -9.85
N LYS A 829 2.36 68.68 -9.76
CA LYS A 829 2.66 70.12 -9.73
C LYS A 829 2.93 70.73 -11.12
N GLU A 830 3.31 69.92 -12.11
CA GLU A 830 3.84 70.40 -13.42
C GLU A 830 3.01 69.95 -14.62
N GLY A 831 1.73 69.60 -14.43
CA GLY A 831 0.85 69.19 -15.54
C GLY A 831 1.19 67.84 -16.19
N ILE A 832 2.13 67.09 -15.62
CA ILE A 832 2.57 65.76 -16.08
C ILE A 832 1.40 64.84 -16.41
N GLN A 833 0.37 64.87 -15.56
CA GLN A 833 -0.80 64.00 -15.62
C GLN A 833 -1.64 64.17 -16.90
N HIS A 834 -1.78 65.40 -17.41
CA HIS A 834 -2.56 65.64 -18.64
C HIS A 834 -1.65 65.61 -19.86
N ALA A 835 -0.40 66.07 -19.74
CA ALA A 835 0.61 65.98 -20.79
C ALA A 835 0.90 64.53 -21.20
N SER A 836 1.02 63.61 -20.25
CA SER A 836 1.25 62.17 -20.54
C SER A 836 0.06 61.48 -21.21
N LEU A 837 -1.11 62.10 -21.19
CA LEU A 837 -2.33 61.62 -21.87
C LEU A 837 -2.65 62.46 -23.12
N GLY A 838 -1.73 63.33 -23.55
CA GLY A 838 -1.88 64.20 -24.73
C GLY A 838 -3.01 65.22 -24.63
N TYR A 839 -3.48 65.51 -23.41
CA TYR A 839 -4.49 66.53 -23.17
C TYR A 839 -3.83 67.88 -22.94
N LYS A 840 -4.38 68.95 -23.51
CA LYS A 840 -3.97 70.34 -23.34
C LYS A 840 -3.97 70.78 -21.88
N ASP A 841 -4.98 70.34 -21.11
CA ASP A 841 -5.12 70.66 -19.69
C ASP A 841 -5.93 69.60 -18.93
N GLY A 842 -6.09 69.79 -17.62
CA GLY A 842 -6.87 68.88 -16.79
C GLY A 842 -8.40 68.94 -16.99
N LYS A 843 -8.94 69.98 -17.64
CA LYS A 843 -10.38 70.06 -17.95
C LYS A 843 -10.72 69.11 -19.10
N GLU A 844 -9.85 69.01 -20.09
CA GLU A 844 -10.03 68.12 -21.24
C GLU A 844 -10.15 66.63 -20.84
N ASN A 845 -9.49 66.19 -19.76
CA ASN A 845 -9.72 64.83 -19.22
C ASN A 845 -11.19 64.57 -18.87
N ARG A 846 -11.90 65.57 -18.33
CA ARG A 846 -13.30 65.39 -17.90
C ARG A 846 -14.25 65.24 -19.08
N THR A 847 -13.90 65.77 -20.25
CA THR A 847 -14.69 65.69 -21.47
C THR A 847 -14.31 64.48 -22.31
N LYS A 848 -13.01 64.19 -22.47
CA LYS A 848 -12.50 63.08 -23.31
C LYS A 848 -12.49 61.71 -22.63
N PHE A 849 -12.45 61.65 -21.30
CA PHE A 849 -12.47 60.39 -20.55
C PHE A 849 -13.46 60.46 -19.39
N THR A 850 -14.72 60.19 -19.73
CA THR A 850 -15.83 60.28 -18.78
C THR A 850 -15.85 59.12 -17.80
N GLN A 851 -16.71 59.20 -16.76
CA GLN A 851 -16.96 58.05 -15.88
C GLN A 851 -17.47 56.83 -16.68
N LYS A 852 -18.28 57.05 -17.72
CA LYS A 852 -18.76 55.98 -18.60
C LYS A 852 -17.61 55.30 -19.32
N ASP A 853 -16.61 56.05 -19.78
CA ASP A 853 -15.44 55.50 -20.47
C ASP A 853 -14.53 54.71 -19.51
N ALA A 854 -14.31 55.23 -18.30
CA ALA A 854 -13.63 54.48 -17.25
C ALA A 854 -14.39 53.18 -16.90
N ARG A 855 -15.72 53.26 -16.77
CA ARG A 855 -16.57 52.12 -16.42
C ARG A 855 -16.53 51.01 -17.48
N LYS A 856 -16.43 51.33 -18.77
CA LYS A 856 -16.26 50.35 -19.87
C LYS A 856 -14.99 49.51 -19.70
N LYS A 857 -13.96 50.04 -19.04
CA LYS A 857 -12.69 49.35 -18.76
C LYS A 857 -12.80 48.40 -17.57
N LEU A 858 -13.75 48.60 -16.65
CA LEU A 858 -13.93 47.79 -15.45
C LEU A 858 -14.97 46.70 -15.71
N LYS A 859 -14.57 45.43 -15.76
CA LYS A 859 -15.44 44.31 -16.12
C LYS A 859 -15.58 43.33 -14.96
N PRO A 860 -16.79 43.00 -14.48
CA PRO A 860 -16.95 41.88 -13.56
C PRO A 860 -16.69 40.56 -14.29
N HIS A 861 -16.11 39.58 -13.60
CA HIS A 861 -16.00 38.21 -14.10
C HIS A 861 -16.34 37.22 -12.99
N ASN A 862 -17.37 36.43 -13.24
CA ASN A 862 -17.82 35.38 -12.34
C ASN A 862 -17.28 34.03 -12.83
N VAL A 863 -16.27 33.51 -12.12
CA VAL A 863 -15.57 32.26 -12.51
C VAL A 863 -16.53 31.07 -12.54
N LYS A 864 -17.48 31.00 -11.58
CA LYS A 864 -18.50 29.95 -11.52
C LYS A 864 -19.39 29.96 -12.77
N THR A 865 -19.89 31.12 -13.16
CA THR A 865 -20.75 31.27 -14.34
C THR A 865 -20.00 30.89 -15.62
N TRP A 866 -18.74 31.32 -15.75
CA TRP A 866 -17.89 30.94 -16.89
C TRP A 866 -17.62 29.42 -16.93
N LEU A 867 -17.32 28.81 -15.78
CA LEU A 867 -17.09 27.36 -15.66
C LEU A 867 -18.32 26.52 -15.99
N LEU A 868 -19.50 26.92 -15.54
CA LEU A 868 -20.74 26.20 -15.80
C LEU A 868 -21.30 26.46 -17.20
N GLY A 869 -20.92 27.57 -17.83
CA GLY A 869 -21.26 27.91 -19.21
C GLY A 869 -20.18 27.46 -20.20
N THR A 870 -19.47 28.44 -20.76
CA THR A 870 -18.51 28.25 -21.87
C THR A 870 -17.44 27.19 -21.60
N ALA A 871 -16.96 27.06 -20.36
CA ALA A 871 -15.87 26.15 -20.04
C ALA A 871 -16.30 24.75 -19.61
N LYS A 872 -17.60 24.48 -19.39
CA LYS A 872 -18.07 23.19 -18.82
C LYS A 872 -17.60 22.00 -19.66
N GLY A 873 -17.81 22.08 -20.97
CA GLY A 873 -17.48 21.01 -21.92
C GLY A 873 -15.98 20.75 -22.12
N VAL A 874 -15.10 21.60 -21.58
CA VAL A 874 -13.64 21.44 -21.71
C VAL A 874 -12.99 21.19 -20.35
N LEU A 875 -13.23 22.07 -19.37
CA LEU A 875 -12.59 22.01 -18.05
C LEU A 875 -13.22 20.96 -17.14
N LEU A 876 -14.52 20.66 -17.32
CA LEU A 876 -15.29 19.76 -16.45
C LEU A 876 -15.77 18.49 -17.17
N ALA A 877 -15.36 18.26 -18.43
CA ALA A 877 -15.83 17.15 -19.27
C ALA A 877 -15.69 15.75 -18.64
N ASN A 878 -14.71 15.57 -17.74
CA ASN A 878 -14.42 14.29 -17.08
C ASN A 878 -14.79 14.29 -15.59
N VAL A 879 -15.59 15.25 -15.14
CA VAL A 879 -16.08 15.35 -13.76
C VAL A 879 -17.54 14.88 -13.71
N ASN A 880 -17.93 14.16 -12.66
CA ASN A 880 -19.33 13.77 -12.46
C ASN A 880 -20.21 15.02 -12.26
N ASP A 881 -21.33 15.13 -12.99
CA ASP A 881 -22.29 16.22 -12.85
C ASP A 881 -22.76 16.39 -11.40
N ASP A 882 -22.95 15.32 -10.63
CA ASP A 882 -23.32 15.42 -9.20
C ASP A 882 -22.29 16.24 -8.40
N LEU A 883 -21.00 16.08 -8.71
CA LEU A 883 -19.92 16.82 -8.04
C LEU A 883 -19.86 18.27 -8.51
N ILE A 884 -20.14 18.52 -9.80
CA ILE A 884 -20.25 19.87 -10.35
C ILE A 884 -21.40 20.60 -9.65
N ASP A 885 -22.55 19.95 -9.54
CA ASP A 885 -23.73 20.48 -8.87
C ASP A 885 -23.45 20.78 -7.40
N GLU A 886 -22.88 19.84 -6.65
CA GLU A 886 -22.66 19.98 -5.22
C GLU A 886 -21.57 21.01 -4.87
N LEU A 887 -20.48 21.06 -5.65
CA LEU A 887 -19.29 21.86 -5.31
C LEU A 887 -19.19 23.17 -6.08
N ILE A 888 -19.93 23.36 -7.17
CA ILE A 888 -19.88 24.59 -7.97
C ILE A 888 -21.27 25.21 -8.04
N ASP A 889 -22.27 24.52 -8.58
CA ASP A 889 -23.58 25.12 -8.89
C ASP A 889 -24.40 25.48 -7.63
N LYS A 890 -24.65 24.49 -6.76
CA LYS A 890 -25.45 24.64 -5.53
C LYS A 890 -24.62 25.03 -4.32
N SER A 891 -23.32 25.29 -4.50
CA SER A 891 -22.49 25.74 -3.39
C SER A 891 -22.83 27.17 -3.00
N ASP A 892 -23.43 27.36 -1.82
CA ASP A 892 -23.75 28.67 -1.23
C ASP A 892 -22.52 29.57 -0.99
N GLN A 893 -21.32 29.06 -1.24
CA GLN A 893 -20.05 29.72 -0.97
C GLN A 893 -19.39 30.33 -2.21
N PHE A 894 -19.88 30.03 -3.42
CA PHE A 894 -19.23 30.40 -4.68
C PHE A 894 -20.19 30.97 -5.71
#